data_AF-A0A1H0A5F4-F1
#
_entry.id   AF-A0A1H0A5F4-F1
#
_cell.length_a   1.000
_cell.length_b   1.000
_cell.length_c   1.000
_cell.angle_alpha   90.00
_cell.angle_beta   90.00
_cell.angle_gamma   90.00
#
_symmetry.space_group_name_H-M   'P 1'
#
loop_
_entity.id
_entity.type
_entity.pdbx_description
1 polymer ?
#
loop_
_entity_poly.entity_id
_entity_poly.type
_entity_poly.pdbx_seq_one_letter_code
_entity_poly.pdbx_strand_id
1 'polypeptide(L)'
;MAVAVCLNGSLLLPAHAEAHATIRQPTTVSSDSHGPASTLTDPGRIRSLAAKAYRWGLPAEFVYRFSRYNYLATAPRNKLGGGRAAAAWNNNATNAGDASVVYLNAMLDLSGDPSRGHTRELVMTVPPSQDDYYVANLLDSFVNTVGSIGTRTTPSTTAQTYLVAGPSSKYAHRRKVTINGFTYRVMTMDTNLNWLLIRIRADTLVDPASPASARSVIDHVVAGFGLQSLRSFERSHHEPRYFEPGYTPTAWQKAAAQKWHNTPTEATTFLEQMGRSLRISPLPTRNTGLNGTPLKALPPWVIAQPGAKKIYRYPSYGQRKSLERFARLGLTERGFHVPSNWGEAQLEALQDGFELGQQRVARAATAVGVSSSTHYWSYLNNDIGSYPNSAAGYLMRAIVVLAGGSANLPEDAVYAQLNEYVDPDGVAEGLDGNNTYTLTFTPPVDGAPVPADGILPPMVTGPNGNPKGFWSIHAYATDASQAAAPFITQASVLNTAYSDADLTVTAVDAVADTVTVTPSDWGPLVQSSPVLFGSTAGSYGLQPNTPHYVASVPTETTADGIVTSYTFQVSTTWQQEWKATDAHPVPIQGTGGEPGDVVPIDDPGDAVDLTWGPVQPVSQLGSQQITSGRLATNPDGSVTIWIAPTLPDGAPMTNWLPTPSTAYNESVYGATGTSMATSIRPMMRMYYPSPGSDTQPSILPPPSGASTATYVLPQLAKVG
;
A
#
# COMPACT_ATOMS: atom_id res chain seq x y z
N MET A 1 7.96 -11.87 24.79
CA MET A 1 6.52 -11.69 24.51
C MET A 1 6.34 -10.24 24.08
N ALA A 2 5.65 -9.86 23.01
CA ALA A 2 5.09 -10.58 21.88
C ALA A 2 4.85 -9.52 20.77
N VAL A 3 5.19 -9.88 19.52
CA VAL A 3 4.59 -9.38 18.25
C VAL A 3 4.67 -7.88 17.88
N ALA A 4 5.63 -7.54 17.01
CA ALA A 4 5.51 -6.46 16.03
C ALA A 4 5.83 -7.03 14.64
N VAL A 5 4.85 -7.08 13.73
CA VAL A 5 5.02 -7.52 12.34
C VAL A 5 4.58 -6.38 11.43
N CYS A 6 5.16 -5.20 11.57
CA CYS A 6 4.84 -4.09 10.66
C CYS A 6 5.48 -4.34 9.28
N LEU A 7 4.67 -4.25 8.22
CA LEU A 7 5.11 -4.18 6.82
C LEU A 7 5.87 -2.86 6.58
N ASN A 8 7.10 -2.77 7.07
CA ASN A 8 7.92 -1.57 6.96
C ASN A 8 8.66 -1.55 5.61
N GLY A 9 7.93 -1.07 4.61
CA GLY A 9 8.44 -0.77 3.27
C GLY A 9 8.91 0.67 3.06
N SER A 10 8.64 1.60 3.98
CA SER A 10 9.12 2.98 3.89
C SER A 10 10.26 3.24 4.87
N LEU A 11 11.32 3.82 4.31
CA LEU A 11 12.46 4.34 5.03
C LEU A 11 11.98 5.38 6.04
N LEU A 12 12.27 5.16 7.32
CA LEU A 12 12.70 6.29 8.14
C LEU A 12 13.96 6.82 7.46
N LEU A 13 13.86 7.98 6.80
CA LEU A 13 14.97 8.90 6.88
C LEU A 13 15.16 9.17 8.38
N PRO A 14 16.38 9.18 8.92
CA PRO A 14 16.57 9.67 10.27
C PRO A 14 15.85 11.02 10.37
N ALA A 15 14.91 11.13 11.32
CA ALA A 15 14.39 12.40 11.79
C ALA A 15 15.59 13.32 11.92
N HIS A 16 15.51 14.50 11.30
CA HIS A 16 16.50 15.58 11.33
C HIS A 16 17.94 15.12 11.65
N ALA A 17 18.85 15.23 10.68
CA ALA A 17 20.25 15.42 11.02
C ALA A 17 20.39 16.76 11.78
N GLU A 18 19.94 16.80 13.03
CA GLU A 18 20.56 17.62 14.04
C GLU A 18 22.02 17.18 14.06
N ALA A 19 22.89 18.14 13.83
CA ALA A 19 24.33 17.96 13.87
C ALA A 19 24.76 17.65 15.31
N HIS A 20 24.42 16.47 15.82
CA HIS A 20 25.07 15.91 16.98
C HIS A 20 26.34 15.22 16.49
N ALA A 21 27.48 15.82 16.83
CA ALA A 21 28.80 15.27 16.63
C ALA A 21 28.91 13.92 17.35
N THR A 22 28.44 12.86 16.71
CA THR A 22 28.68 11.49 17.16
C THR A 22 30.05 11.10 16.63
N ILE A 23 30.92 10.66 17.55
CA ILE A 23 32.29 10.23 17.26
C ILE A 23 32.22 9.14 16.18
N ARG A 24 32.67 9.48 14.96
CA ARG A 24 32.74 8.58 13.80
C ARG A 24 33.63 7.39 14.14
N GLN A 25 33.09 6.17 14.04
CA GLN A 25 33.95 4.98 14.06
C GLN A 25 34.64 4.83 12.70
N PRO A 26 35.92 4.42 12.66
CA PRO A 26 36.63 4.23 11.40
C PRO A 26 35.95 3.13 10.56
N THR A 27 35.67 3.45 9.30
CA THR A 27 35.24 2.48 8.29
C THR A 27 36.31 1.41 8.12
N THR A 28 36.09 0.22 8.67
CA THR A 28 36.98 -0.93 8.48
C THR A 28 36.65 -1.60 7.14
N VAL A 29 37.53 -1.44 6.16
CA VAL A 29 37.45 -2.10 4.86
C VAL A 29 38.06 -3.50 4.99
N SER A 30 37.30 -4.55 4.65
CA SER A 30 37.83 -5.91 4.50
C SER A 30 38.85 -5.96 3.35
N SER A 31 40.03 -6.52 3.62
CA SER A 31 41.24 -6.47 2.78
C SER A 31 41.14 -7.13 1.39
N ASP A 32 40.03 -7.81 1.05
CA ASP A 32 39.92 -8.63 -0.17
C ASP A 32 38.94 -8.09 -1.25
N SER A 33 38.49 -6.84 -1.16
CA SER A 33 37.38 -6.34 -2.00
C SER A 33 37.69 -5.14 -2.92
N HIS A 34 38.96 -4.88 -3.21
CA HIS A 34 39.33 -3.77 -4.10
C HIS A 34 39.16 -4.12 -5.58
N GLY A 35 38.40 -3.28 -6.28
CA GLY A 35 38.23 -3.31 -7.73
C GLY A 35 39.37 -2.60 -8.47
N PRO A 36 39.30 -2.52 -9.81
CA PRO A 36 40.28 -1.75 -10.60
C PRO A 36 40.41 -0.30 -10.13
N ALA A 37 41.60 0.27 -10.30
CA ALA A 37 41.84 1.68 -10.00
C ALA A 37 40.90 2.58 -10.82
N SER A 38 40.36 3.62 -10.19
CA SER A 38 39.47 4.58 -10.81
C SER A 38 40.21 5.85 -11.23
N THR A 39 39.87 6.37 -12.41
CA THR A 39 40.31 7.71 -12.85
C THR A 39 39.59 8.85 -12.13
N LEU A 40 38.57 8.54 -11.33
CA LEU A 40 37.85 9.50 -10.51
C LEU A 40 38.39 9.45 -9.09
N THR A 41 39.29 10.37 -8.76
CA THR A 41 39.90 10.50 -7.41
C THR A 41 39.58 11.81 -6.71
N ASP A 42 39.02 12.79 -7.44
CA ASP A 42 38.60 14.09 -6.91
C ASP A 42 37.34 13.96 -6.01
N PRO A 43 37.43 14.29 -4.69
CA PRO A 43 36.31 14.15 -3.75
C PRO A 43 35.02 14.87 -4.19
N GLY A 44 35.12 16.10 -4.71
CA GLY A 44 33.94 16.86 -5.15
C GLY A 44 33.17 16.18 -6.29
N ARG A 45 33.89 15.62 -7.28
CA ARG A 45 33.29 14.85 -8.37
C ARG A 45 32.75 13.49 -7.90
N ILE A 46 33.40 12.82 -6.94
CA ILE A 46 32.89 11.59 -6.31
C ILE A 46 31.54 11.87 -5.64
N ARG A 47 31.48 12.88 -4.77
CA ARG A 47 30.26 13.30 -4.07
C ARG A 47 29.10 13.57 -5.04
N SER A 48 29.36 14.33 -6.10
CA SER A 48 28.36 14.65 -7.13
C SER A 48 27.86 13.43 -7.90
N LEU A 49 28.75 12.48 -8.23
CA LEU A 49 28.39 11.27 -8.97
C LEU A 49 27.67 10.26 -8.07
N ALA A 50 28.06 10.13 -6.81
CA ALA A 50 27.40 9.28 -5.83
C ALA A 50 25.94 9.71 -5.57
N ALA A 51 25.66 11.02 -5.49
CA ALA A 51 24.29 11.53 -5.39
C ALA A 51 23.42 11.14 -6.60
N LYS A 52 24.01 11.09 -7.80
CA LYS A 52 23.33 10.62 -9.02
C LYS A 52 23.14 9.11 -9.02
N ALA A 53 24.11 8.36 -8.51
CA ALA A 53 24.05 6.90 -8.38
C ALA A 53 22.94 6.48 -7.41
N TYR A 54 22.80 7.18 -6.28
CA TYR A 54 21.70 6.98 -5.34
C TYR A 54 20.33 7.10 -6.01
N ARG A 55 20.06 8.25 -6.64
CA ARG A 55 18.78 8.50 -7.36
C ARG A 55 18.49 7.44 -8.42
N TRP A 56 19.49 7.04 -9.21
CA TRP A 56 19.29 6.06 -10.28
C TRP A 56 19.04 4.65 -9.74
N GLY A 57 19.81 4.24 -8.74
CA GLY A 57 19.86 2.85 -8.30
C GLY A 57 19.04 2.51 -7.06
N LEU A 58 18.46 3.50 -6.36
CA LEU A 58 17.56 3.27 -5.21
C LEU A 58 16.47 2.23 -5.51
N PRO A 59 15.77 2.25 -6.66
CA PRO A 59 14.81 1.20 -7.03
C PRO A 59 15.40 -0.21 -7.08
N ALA A 60 16.58 -0.37 -7.70
CA ALA A 60 17.24 -1.66 -7.83
C ALA A 60 17.73 -2.20 -6.50
N GLU A 61 18.28 -1.33 -5.66
CA GLU A 61 18.63 -1.67 -4.28
C GLU A 61 17.38 -2.05 -3.47
N PHE A 62 16.32 -1.25 -3.55
CA PHE A 62 15.07 -1.46 -2.85
C PHE A 62 14.46 -2.82 -3.18
N VAL A 63 14.27 -3.18 -4.46
CA VAL A 63 13.69 -4.49 -4.82
C VAL A 63 14.57 -5.63 -4.34
N TYR A 64 15.90 -5.50 -4.43
CA TYR A 64 16.83 -6.50 -3.89
C TYR A 64 16.63 -6.68 -2.39
N ARG A 65 16.72 -5.60 -1.61
CA ARG A 65 16.58 -5.57 -0.16
C ARG A 65 15.21 -6.05 0.29
N PHE A 66 14.15 -5.49 -0.28
CA PHE A 66 12.77 -5.83 -0.01
C PHE A 66 12.47 -7.30 -0.32
N SER A 67 13.09 -7.88 -1.36
CA SER A 67 12.99 -9.32 -1.62
C SER A 67 13.62 -10.19 -0.53
N ARG A 68 14.71 -9.72 0.10
CA ARG A 68 15.37 -10.43 1.21
C ARG A 68 14.54 -10.34 2.49
N TYR A 69 13.93 -9.18 2.75
CA TYR A 69 13.00 -8.99 3.85
C TYR A 69 11.76 -9.89 3.71
N ASN A 70 11.04 -9.77 2.58
CA ASN A 70 9.78 -10.50 2.35
C ASN A 70 9.96 -12.02 2.30
N TYR A 71 11.10 -12.50 1.80
CA TYR A 71 11.44 -13.92 1.84
C TYR A 71 11.39 -14.50 3.25
N LEU A 72 11.77 -13.69 4.25
CA LEU A 72 11.81 -14.09 5.65
C LEU A 72 10.48 -13.79 6.34
N ALA A 73 9.95 -12.58 6.14
CA ALA A 73 8.82 -12.04 6.91
C ALA A 73 7.43 -12.34 6.33
N THR A 74 7.30 -12.49 5.00
CA THR A 74 5.99 -12.44 4.33
C THR A 74 5.61 -13.75 3.66
N ALA A 75 6.49 -14.30 2.82
CA ALA A 75 6.31 -15.59 2.16
C ALA A 75 7.63 -16.04 1.51
N PRO A 76 7.83 -17.36 1.30
CA PRO A 76 8.95 -17.85 0.49
C PRO A 76 8.96 -17.23 -0.91
N ARG A 77 10.14 -17.16 -1.55
CA ARG A 77 10.26 -16.69 -2.94
C ARG A 77 9.36 -17.52 -3.85
N ASN A 78 8.81 -16.88 -4.88
CA ASN A 78 7.91 -17.50 -5.84
C ASN A 78 6.62 -18.07 -5.23
N LYS A 79 6.19 -17.55 -4.06
CA LYS A 79 4.89 -17.84 -3.46
C LYS A 79 4.16 -16.55 -3.12
N LEU A 80 2.84 -16.60 -3.16
CA LEU A 80 1.96 -15.53 -2.68
C LEU A 80 1.98 -15.50 -1.14
N GLY A 81 1.81 -14.30 -0.60
CA GLY A 81 1.55 -14.02 0.81
C GLY A 81 0.62 -12.81 0.95
N GLY A 82 0.15 -12.54 2.16
CA GLY A 82 -0.87 -11.52 2.44
C GLY A 82 -2.28 -12.11 2.47
N GLY A 83 -3.28 -11.33 2.05
CA GLY A 83 -4.63 -11.83 1.80
C GLY A 83 -5.49 -12.14 3.03
N ARG A 84 -5.10 -11.68 4.23
CA ARG A 84 -5.81 -12.02 5.48
C ARG A 84 -6.85 -10.99 5.92
N ALA A 85 -6.66 -9.72 5.58
CA ALA A 85 -7.54 -8.62 5.94
C ALA A 85 -7.24 -7.39 5.08
N ALA A 86 -8.20 -6.48 4.97
CA ALA A 86 -7.94 -5.11 4.54
C ALA A 86 -7.14 -4.35 5.62
N ALA A 87 -6.57 -3.21 5.25
CA ALA A 87 -5.81 -2.41 6.21
C ALA A 87 -6.72 -1.81 7.29
N ALA A 88 -6.31 -1.89 8.55
CA ALA A 88 -7.01 -1.29 9.70
C ALA A 88 -6.00 -0.80 10.75
N TRP A 89 -6.46 0.03 11.69
CA TRP A 89 -5.62 0.60 12.74
C TRP A 89 -5.03 -0.47 13.69
N ASN A 90 -5.74 -1.58 13.92
CA ASN A 90 -5.35 -2.64 14.85
C ASN A 90 -4.67 -3.84 14.18
N ASN A 91 -4.20 -3.69 12.94
CA ASN A 91 -3.52 -4.76 12.25
C ASN A 91 -2.20 -4.32 11.63
N ASN A 92 -1.42 -5.33 11.24
CA ASN A 92 -0.07 -5.18 10.71
C ASN A 92 -0.06 -4.72 9.23
N ALA A 93 -0.96 -3.80 8.86
CA ALA A 93 -1.05 -3.25 7.51
C ALA A 93 0.21 -2.49 7.09
N THR A 94 0.40 -2.38 5.77
CA THR A 94 1.43 -1.49 5.19
C THR A 94 1.12 -0.04 5.54
N ASN A 95 2.16 0.80 5.65
CA ASN A 95 1.98 2.25 5.72
C ASN A 95 1.20 2.75 4.49
N ALA A 96 0.50 3.88 4.63
CA ALA A 96 -0.54 4.31 3.68
C ALA A 96 -1.55 3.19 3.37
N GLY A 97 -1.91 2.41 4.40
CA GLY A 97 -2.77 1.23 4.28
C GLY A 97 -4.10 1.57 3.62
N ASP A 98 -4.56 0.73 2.71
CA ASP A 98 -5.81 0.95 1.98
C ASP A 98 -6.89 0.03 2.53
N ALA A 99 -7.86 0.61 3.23
CA ALA A 99 -8.99 -0.11 3.80
C ALA A 99 -10.01 -0.56 2.74
N SER A 100 -9.88 -0.12 1.48
CA SER A 100 -10.78 -0.49 0.37
C SER A 100 -10.27 -1.68 -0.46
N VAL A 101 -9.09 -2.23 -0.14
CA VAL A 101 -8.51 -3.37 -0.86
C VAL A 101 -7.83 -4.38 0.06
N VAL A 102 -7.80 -5.63 -0.40
CA VAL A 102 -6.92 -6.68 0.13
C VAL A 102 -5.70 -6.84 -0.77
N TYR A 103 -4.53 -6.97 -0.13
CA TYR A 103 -3.25 -7.10 -0.81
C TYR A 103 -2.75 -8.55 -0.88
N LEU A 104 -2.30 -8.98 -2.05
CA LEU A 104 -1.41 -10.14 -2.20
C LEU A 104 -0.05 -9.71 -2.72
N ASN A 105 0.98 -10.37 -2.22
CA ASN A 105 2.37 -10.01 -2.47
C ASN A 105 3.21 -11.26 -2.79
N ALA A 106 4.06 -11.19 -3.81
CA ALA A 106 5.07 -12.21 -4.08
C ALA A 106 6.37 -11.60 -4.62
N MET A 107 7.49 -12.03 -4.04
CA MET A 107 8.82 -11.76 -4.58
C MET A 107 9.19 -12.88 -5.54
N LEU A 108 9.41 -12.54 -6.81
CA LEU A 108 9.72 -13.51 -7.85
C LEU A 108 11.22 -13.54 -8.12
N ASP A 109 11.82 -14.73 -8.14
CA ASP A 109 13.17 -14.97 -8.65
C ASP A 109 13.11 -15.99 -9.79
N LEU A 110 13.30 -15.48 -11.00
CA LEU A 110 13.25 -16.21 -12.28
C LEU A 110 14.64 -16.48 -12.85
N SER A 111 15.70 -16.39 -12.04
CA SER A 111 17.08 -16.61 -12.49
C SER A 111 17.41 -18.07 -12.79
N GLY A 112 16.62 -19.01 -12.26
CA GLY A 112 16.93 -20.44 -12.28
C GLY A 112 18.03 -20.87 -11.30
N ASP A 113 18.49 -19.98 -10.43
CA ASP A 113 19.50 -20.27 -9.41
C ASP A 113 18.96 -21.32 -8.41
N PRO A 114 19.62 -22.47 -8.22
CA PRO A 114 19.18 -23.51 -7.31
C PRO A 114 19.04 -23.05 -5.85
N SER A 115 19.81 -22.03 -5.45
CA SER A 115 19.75 -21.44 -4.11
C SER A 115 18.68 -20.34 -3.98
N ARG A 116 18.09 -19.89 -5.10
CA ARG A 116 17.12 -18.78 -5.14
C ARG A 116 15.98 -19.06 -6.10
N GLY A 117 14.94 -19.71 -5.59
CA GLY A 117 13.68 -19.94 -6.32
C GLY A 117 13.71 -21.08 -7.35
N HIS A 118 14.90 -21.49 -7.83
CA HIS A 118 15.16 -22.67 -8.67
C HIS A 118 14.20 -22.82 -9.87
N THR A 119 13.84 -21.71 -10.49
CA THR A 119 12.98 -21.70 -11.69
C THR A 119 13.25 -20.49 -12.58
N ARG A 120 12.97 -20.63 -13.87
CA ARG A 120 12.91 -19.52 -14.84
C ARG A 120 11.48 -19.21 -15.28
N GLU A 121 10.54 -20.07 -14.89
CA GLU A 121 9.14 -20.02 -15.28
C GLU A 121 8.24 -20.28 -14.07
N LEU A 122 7.25 -19.41 -13.89
CA LEU A 122 6.13 -19.63 -12.98
C LEU A 122 4.84 -19.72 -13.78
N VAL A 123 3.86 -20.40 -13.22
CA VAL A 123 2.47 -20.40 -13.69
C VAL A 123 1.66 -19.62 -12.66
N MET A 124 1.05 -18.54 -13.11
CA MET A 124 0.15 -17.70 -12.33
C MET A 124 -1.27 -17.92 -12.79
N THR A 125 -2.15 -18.31 -11.88
CA THR A 125 -3.59 -18.38 -12.09
C THR A 125 -4.24 -17.20 -11.37
N VAL A 126 -5.17 -16.54 -12.04
CA VAL A 126 -5.96 -15.44 -11.47
C VAL A 126 -7.45 -15.80 -11.59
N PRO A 127 -8.30 -15.39 -10.63
CA PRO A 127 -9.74 -15.65 -10.65
C PRO A 127 -10.44 -14.88 -11.80
N PRO A 128 -11.76 -15.07 -12.01
CA PRO A 128 -12.56 -14.16 -12.81
C PRO A 128 -12.36 -12.69 -12.39
N SER A 129 -12.31 -11.78 -13.36
CA SER A 129 -11.92 -10.37 -13.19
C SER A 129 -12.91 -9.38 -13.74
N GLN A 130 -13.99 -9.87 -14.37
CA GLN A 130 -14.94 -9.00 -15.06
C GLN A 130 -15.79 -8.18 -14.08
N ASP A 131 -16.16 -8.76 -12.94
CA ASP A 131 -17.16 -8.19 -12.03
C ASP A 131 -16.54 -7.65 -10.72
N ASP A 132 -15.43 -8.26 -10.26
CA ASP A 132 -14.66 -7.77 -9.13
C ASP A 132 -13.40 -7.06 -9.58
N TYR A 133 -13.26 -5.81 -9.14
CA TYR A 133 -12.07 -5.04 -9.45
C TYR A 133 -10.85 -5.66 -8.77
N TYR A 134 -9.88 -6.07 -9.57
CA TYR A 134 -8.52 -6.27 -9.10
C TYR A 134 -7.50 -5.98 -10.19
N VAL A 135 -6.27 -5.73 -9.73
CA VAL A 135 -5.09 -5.64 -10.59
C VAL A 135 -3.95 -6.46 -10.00
N ALA A 136 -3.43 -7.41 -10.78
CA ALA A 136 -2.16 -8.09 -10.56
C ALA A 136 -1.07 -7.31 -11.30
N ASN A 137 -0.35 -6.49 -10.53
CA ASN A 137 0.71 -5.62 -11.00
C ASN A 137 2.07 -6.33 -10.92
N LEU A 138 2.69 -6.56 -12.07
CA LEU A 138 4.03 -7.15 -12.18
C LEU A 138 5.08 -6.05 -12.39
N LEU A 139 6.01 -5.97 -11.45
CA LEU A 139 7.04 -4.94 -11.38
C LEU A 139 8.43 -5.55 -11.64
N ASP A 140 9.24 -4.88 -12.47
CA ASP A 140 10.64 -5.23 -12.70
C ASP A 140 11.53 -4.88 -11.49
N SER A 141 12.82 -5.19 -11.57
CA SER A 141 13.78 -4.87 -10.51
C SER A 141 14.00 -3.38 -10.29
N PHE A 142 13.43 -2.50 -11.11
CA PHE A 142 13.48 -1.05 -10.98
C PHE A 142 12.09 -0.46 -10.67
N VAL A 143 11.17 -1.26 -10.14
CA VAL A 143 9.79 -0.87 -9.78
C VAL A 143 8.99 -0.27 -10.93
N ASN A 144 9.33 -0.58 -12.19
CA ASN A 144 8.43 -0.29 -13.30
C ASN A 144 7.42 -1.42 -13.45
N THR A 145 6.18 -1.06 -13.70
CA THR A 145 5.13 -1.97 -14.14
C THR A 145 5.45 -2.47 -15.54
N VAL A 146 5.71 -3.76 -15.65
CA VAL A 146 5.89 -4.46 -16.94
C VAL A 146 4.65 -5.25 -17.34
N GLY A 147 3.82 -5.61 -16.36
CA GLY A 147 2.54 -6.27 -16.57
C GLY A 147 1.44 -5.74 -15.67
N SER A 148 0.23 -5.63 -16.22
CA SER A 148 -0.99 -5.34 -15.48
C SER A 148 -2.06 -6.32 -15.95
N ILE A 149 -2.45 -7.27 -15.11
CA ILE A 149 -3.42 -8.33 -15.40
C ILE A 149 -4.61 -8.16 -14.46
N GLY A 150 -5.83 -8.14 -14.98
CA GLY A 150 -7.04 -7.99 -14.15
C GLY A 150 -8.17 -7.31 -14.91
N THR A 151 -9.02 -6.61 -14.18
CA THR A 151 -10.29 -6.06 -14.67
C THR A 151 -10.14 -5.14 -15.87
N ARG A 152 -9.09 -4.30 -15.89
CA ARG A 152 -8.85 -3.35 -16.99
C ARG A 152 -8.34 -4.01 -18.28
N THR A 153 -7.32 -4.86 -18.17
CA THR A 153 -6.54 -5.34 -19.32
C THR A 153 -6.93 -6.72 -19.80
N THR A 154 -7.50 -7.53 -18.92
CA THR A 154 -7.89 -8.92 -19.16
C THR A 154 -9.19 -9.27 -18.42
N PRO A 155 -10.31 -8.54 -18.64
CA PRO A 155 -11.59 -8.90 -18.07
C PRO A 155 -12.02 -10.29 -18.53
N SER A 156 -12.46 -11.13 -17.59
CA SER A 156 -12.87 -12.50 -17.85
C SER A 156 -13.89 -12.98 -16.81
N THR A 157 -14.89 -13.75 -17.25
CA THR A 157 -15.83 -14.47 -16.38
C THR A 157 -15.29 -15.80 -15.86
N THR A 158 -14.12 -16.22 -16.34
CA THR A 158 -13.46 -17.47 -15.95
C THR A 158 -12.03 -17.20 -15.49
N ALA A 159 -11.51 -18.07 -14.62
CA ALA A 159 -10.11 -18.02 -14.20
C ALA A 159 -9.17 -18.07 -15.42
N GLN A 160 -8.05 -17.35 -15.35
CA GLN A 160 -7.07 -17.26 -16.43
C GLN A 160 -5.69 -17.72 -15.94
N THR A 161 -4.94 -18.40 -16.81
CA THR A 161 -3.60 -18.93 -16.50
C THR A 161 -2.53 -18.29 -17.40
N TYR A 162 -1.45 -17.83 -16.78
CA TYR A 162 -0.32 -17.16 -17.40
C TYR A 162 0.99 -17.89 -17.08
N LEU A 163 1.79 -18.14 -18.10
CA LEU A 163 3.20 -18.51 -17.92
C LEU A 163 4.02 -17.23 -17.74
N VAL A 164 4.48 -16.98 -16.52
CA VAL A 164 5.40 -15.89 -16.20
C VAL A 164 6.83 -16.35 -16.48
N ALA A 165 7.48 -15.76 -17.49
CA ALA A 165 8.78 -16.20 -18.00
C ALA A 165 9.86 -15.13 -17.77
N GLY A 166 10.95 -15.52 -17.10
CA GLY A 166 12.12 -14.65 -16.90
C GLY A 166 12.92 -14.41 -18.18
N PRO A 167 13.84 -13.43 -18.19
CA PRO A 167 14.57 -13.03 -19.40
C PRO A 167 15.49 -14.12 -19.98
N SER A 168 15.88 -15.12 -19.19
CA SER A 168 16.66 -16.28 -19.64
C SER A 168 15.83 -17.51 -19.99
N SER A 169 14.50 -17.45 -19.85
CA SER A 169 13.60 -18.52 -20.25
C SER A 169 13.61 -18.72 -21.77
N LYS A 170 13.51 -19.97 -22.23
CA LYS A 170 13.30 -20.28 -23.66
C LYS A 170 11.97 -19.73 -24.20
N TYR A 171 11.06 -19.30 -23.33
CA TYR A 171 9.77 -18.70 -23.68
C TYR A 171 9.76 -17.17 -23.60
N ALA A 172 10.88 -16.52 -23.26
CA ALA A 172 10.97 -15.06 -23.08
C ALA A 172 10.56 -14.24 -24.32
N HIS A 173 10.57 -14.85 -25.52
CA HIS A 173 10.18 -14.23 -26.78
C HIS A 173 8.78 -14.65 -27.26
N ARG A 174 7.99 -15.31 -26.42
CA ARG A 174 6.67 -15.84 -26.77
C ARG A 174 5.58 -14.98 -26.14
N ARG A 175 4.45 -14.89 -26.84
CA ARG A 175 3.19 -14.29 -26.33
C ARG A 175 2.17 -15.36 -25.95
N LYS A 176 2.31 -16.55 -26.54
CA LYS A 176 1.52 -17.75 -26.34
C LYS A 176 2.42 -18.96 -26.60
N VAL A 177 2.25 -20.04 -25.84
CA VAL A 177 2.99 -21.29 -26.04
C VAL A 177 2.14 -22.48 -25.66
N THR A 178 2.29 -23.60 -26.36
CA THR A 178 1.72 -24.90 -25.95
C THR A 178 2.82 -25.79 -25.44
N ILE A 179 2.67 -26.31 -24.22
CA ILE A 179 3.63 -27.21 -23.57
C ILE A 179 2.81 -28.41 -23.09
N ASN A 180 3.18 -29.62 -23.53
CA ASN A 180 2.52 -30.86 -23.12
C ASN A 180 0.98 -30.81 -23.25
N GLY A 181 0.48 -30.23 -24.34
CA GLY A 181 -0.96 -30.11 -24.62
C GLY A 181 -1.66 -28.92 -23.96
N PHE A 182 -1.06 -28.26 -22.96
CA PHE A 182 -1.63 -27.08 -22.33
C PHE A 182 -1.14 -25.79 -22.98
N THR A 183 -2.05 -24.87 -23.28
CA THR A 183 -1.74 -23.60 -23.94
C THR A 183 -1.73 -22.44 -22.95
N TYR A 184 -0.57 -21.80 -22.82
CA TYR A 184 -0.34 -20.67 -21.92
C TYR A 184 -0.37 -19.35 -22.67
N ARG A 185 -1.02 -18.35 -22.08
CA ARG A 185 -0.71 -16.93 -22.32
C ARG A 185 0.63 -16.65 -21.64
N VAL A 186 1.55 -15.94 -22.30
CA VAL A 186 2.88 -15.70 -21.74
C VAL A 186 2.99 -14.26 -21.25
N MET A 187 3.36 -14.10 -19.98
CA MET A 187 3.77 -12.83 -19.38
C MET A 187 5.29 -12.84 -19.23
N THR A 188 5.98 -12.08 -20.07
CA THR A 188 7.45 -12.06 -20.09
C THR A 188 7.98 -10.95 -19.19
N MET A 189 9.02 -11.24 -18.41
CA MET A 189 9.72 -10.28 -17.56
C MET A 189 11.07 -9.91 -18.18
N ASP A 190 11.53 -8.68 -17.98
CA ASP A 190 12.84 -8.19 -18.42
C ASP A 190 13.94 -8.37 -17.39
N THR A 191 13.57 -8.55 -16.12
CA THR A 191 14.47 -8.82 -15.00
C THR A 191 14.20 -10.18 -14.37
N ASN A 192 15.19 -10.75 -13.66
CA ASN A 192 15.02 -12.05 -12.97
C ASN A 192 14.37 -11.87 -11.60
N LEU A 193 14.82 -10.86 -10.84
CA LEU A 193 14.18 -10.44 -9.60
C LEU A 193 13.04 -9.49 -9.93
N ASN A 194 11.82 -9.80 -9.47
CA ASN A 194 10.62 -9.04 -9.76
C ASN A 194 9.70 -9.01 -8.53
N TRP A 195 8.72 -8.11 -8.54
CA TRP A 195 7.70 -8.02 -7.52
C TRP A 195 6.30 -8.15 -8.16
N LEU A 196 5.50 -9.09 -7.66
CA LEU A 196 4.08 -9.19 -7.96
C LEU A 196 3.29 -8.61 -6.77
N LEU A 197 2.51 -7.58 -7.04
CA LEU A 197 1.61 -6.96 -6.07
C LEU A 197 0.20 -6.97 -6.63
N ILE A 198 -0.74 -7.58 -5.91
CA ILE A 198 -2.14 -7.66 -6.31
C ILE A 198 -2.97 -6.83 -5.35
N ARG A 199 -3.83 -5.98 -5.89
CA ARG A 199 -4.81 -5.17 -5.15
C ARG A 199 -6.20 -5.60 -5.58
N ILE A 200 -7.01 -6.03 -4.63
CA ILE A 200 -8.34 -6.62 -4.86
C ILE A 200 -9.34 -5.78 -4.08
N ARG A 201 -10.37 -5.25 -4.74
CA ARG A 201 -11.44 -4.49 -4.08
C ARG A 201 -12.05 -5.32 -2.96
N ALA A 202 -12.17 -4.74 -1.78
CA ALA A 202 -12.80 -5.34 -0.62
C ALA A 202 -13.51 -4.24 0.17
N ASP A 203 -14.82 -4.34 0.32
CA ASP A 203 -15.59 -3.37 1.09
C ASP A 203 -15.69 -3.82 2.55
N THR A 204 -15.16 -3.01 3.47
CA THR A 204 -15.19 -3.28 4.91
C THR A 204 -16.39 -2.66 5.62
N LEU A 205 -17.31 -2.02 4.87
CA LEU A 205 -18.45 -1.29 5.42
C LEU A 205 -19.81 -1.81 4.89
N VAL A 206 -19.83 -3.04 4.38
CA VAL A 206 -21.03 -3.74 3.91
C VAL A 206 -21.22 -5.02 4.68
N ASP A 207 -22.45 -5.51 4.73
CA ASP A 207 -22.80 -6.80 5.33
C ASP A 207 -21.81 -7.92 4.92
N PRO A 208 -21.30 -8.75 5.85
CA PRO A 208 -20.40 -9.87 5.56
C PRO A 208 -20.89 -10.83 4.48
N ALA A 209 -22.20 -11.04 4.37
CA ALA A 209 -22.81 -11.90 3.36
C ALA A 209 -22.81 -11.27 1.96
N SER A 210 -22.54 -9.96 1.85
CA SER A 210 -22.37 -9.30 0.56
C SER A 210 -21.20 -9.91 -0.21
N PRO A 211 -21.34 -10.22 -1.51
CA PRO A 211 -20.24 -10.69 -2.34
C PRO A 211 -19.03 -9.73 -2.37
N ALA A 212 -19.27 -8.42 -2.17
CA ALA A 212 -18.25 -7.38 -2.14
C ALA A 212 -17.58 -7.20 -0.76
N SER A 213 -18.08 -7.86 0.28
CA SER A 213 -17.53 -7.74 1.64
C SER A 213 -16.08 -8.22 1.67
N ALA A 214 -15.27 -7.65 2.57
CA ALA A 214 -13.89 -8.09 2.74
C ALA A 214 -13.78 -9.59 3.04
N ARG A 215 -14.71 -10.15 3.82
CA ARG A 215 -14.76 -11.59 4.12
C ARG A 215 -15.02 -12.42 2.87
N SER A 216 -16.08 -12.10 2.12
CA SER A 216 -16.45 -12.78 0.88
C SER A 216 -15.31 -12.72 -0.15
N VAL A 217 -14.70 -11.53 -0.31
CA VAL A 217 -13.56 -11.33 -1.21
C VAL A 217 -12.37 -12.21 -0.82
N ILE A 218 -12.09 -12.35 0.48
CA ILE A 218 -11.01 -13.24 0.97
C ILE A 218 -11.34 -14.70 0.64
N ASP A 219 -12.57 -15.14 0.88
CA ASP A 219 -12.96 -16.54 0.70
C ASP A 219 -13.12 -16.95 -0.77
N HIS A 220 -13.55 -16.03 -1.64
CA HIS A 220 -13.95 -16.36 -3.01
C HIS A 220 -13.04 -15.78 -4.09
N VAL A 221 -12.41 -14.62 -3.86
CA VAL A 221 -11.54 -13.97 -4.86
C VAL A 221 -10.07 -14.22 -4.53
N VAL A 222 -9.63 -13.93 -3.30
CA VAL A 222 -8.25 -14.13 -2.87
C VAL A 222 -7.83 -15.60 -2.97
N ALA A 223 -8.70 -16.51 -2.51
CA ALA A 223 -8.46 -17.96 -2.62
C ALA A 223 -8.33 -18.44 -4.08
N GLY A 224 -8.92 -17.72 -5.05
CA GLY A 224 -8.87 -18.06 -6.47
C GLY A 224 -7.54 -17.76 -7.17
N PHE A 225 -6.61 -17.08 -6.51
CA PHE A 225 -5.26 -16.86 -7.05
C PHE A 225 -4.37 -18.08 -6.87
N GLY A 226 -3.43 -18.30 -7.77
CA GLY A 226 -2.44 -19.38 -7.67
C GLY A 226 -1.09 -19.00 -8.24
N LEU A 227 0.00 -19.49 -7.64
CA LEU A 227 1.36 -19.27 -8.12
C LEU A 227 2.24 -20.48 -7.82
N GLN A 228 2.76 -21.14 -8.87
CA GLN A 228 3.67 -22.28 -8.73
C GLN A 228 4.68 -22.33 -9.87
N SER A 229 5.72 -23.18 -9.76
CA SER A 229 6.64 -23.39 -10.89
C SER A 229 5.95 -24.14 -12.03
N LEU A 230 6.38 -23.90 -13.27
CA LEU A 230 5.89 -24.65 -14.44
C LEU A 230 6.00 -26.17 -14.22
N ARG A 231 7.15 -26.63 -13.70
CA ARG A 231 7.36 -28.05 -13.36
C ARG A 231 6.33 -28.58 -12.37
N SER A 232 5.99 -27.79 -11.34
CA SER A 232 4.98 -28.20 -10.35
C SER A 232 3.59 -28.27 -10.98
N PHE A 233 3.24 -27.34 -11.87
CA PHE A 233 1.97 -27.31 -12.60
C PHE A 233 1.83 -28.47 -13.58
N GLU A 234 2.88 -28.83 -14.32
CA GLU A 234 2.85 -30.01 -15.20
C GLU A 234 2.71 -31.31 -14.39
N ARG A 235 3.34 -31.40 -13.21
CA ARG A 235 3.23 -32.55 -12.31
C ARG A 235 1.83 -32.70 -11.71
N SER A 236 1.10 -31.61 -11.53
CA SER A 236 -0.30 -31.61 -11.10
C SER A 236 -1.27 -31.70 -12.28
N HIS A 237 -0.84 -32.22 -13.44
CA HIS A 237 -1.69 -32.34 -14.63
C HIS A 237 -2.36 -31.03 -15.07
N HIS A 238 -1.67 -29.90 -14.87
CA HIS A 238 -2.15 -28.54 -15.16
C HIS A 238 -3.29 -28.06 -14.24
N GLU A 239 -3.40 -28.63 -13.04
CA GLU A 239 -4.26 -28.10 -11.99
C GLU A 239 -3.56 -27.00 -11.18
N PRO A 240 -4.18 -25.82 -11.00
CA PRO A 240 -3.65 -24.77 -10.15
C PRO A 240 -3.58 -25.20 -8.69
N ARG A 241 -2.46 -24.89 -8.04
CA ARG A 241 -2.37 -24.83 -6.58
C ARG A 241 -2.78 -23.43 -6.14
N TYR A 242 -4.02 -23.35 -5.68
CA TYR A 242 -4.62 -22.12 -5.17
C TYR A 242 -3.91 -21.62 -3.91
N PHE A 243 -4.05 -20.32 -3.67
CA PHE A 243 -3.42 -19.62 -2.58
C PHE A 243 -4.15 -19.92 -1.28
N GLU A 244 -3.38 -20.30 -0.26
CA GLU A 244 -3.85 -20.46 1.10
C GLU A 244 -3.24 -19.32 1.94
N PRO A 245 -4.03 -18.31 2.35
CA PRO A 245 -3.59 -17.30 3.30
C PRO A 245 -3.16 -17.98 4.61
N GLY A 246 -2.10 -17.46 5.27
CA GLY A 246 -1.71 -18.05 6.55
C GLY A 246 -0.22 -18.23 6.81
N TYR A 247 0.67 -17.80 5.90
CA TYR A 247 2.10 -17.86 6.21
C TYR A 247 2.45 -17.07 7.47
N THR A 248 3.11 -17.72 8.42
CA THR A 248 3.52 -17.14 9.70
C THR A 248 5.03 -17.35 9.85
N PRO A 249 5.85 -16.29 9.86
CA PRO A 249 7.29 -16.42 9.99
C PRO A 249 7.71 -16.84 11.40
N THR A 250 8.73 -17.68 11.50
CA THR A 250 9.38 -18.07 12.76
C THR A 250 10.06 -16.87 13.44
N ALA A 251 10.32 -16.96 14.75
CA ALA A 251 11.04 -15.93 15.50
C ALA A 251 12.43 -15.63 14.91
N TRP A 252 13.16 -16.66 14.48
CA TRP A 252 14.45 -16.48 13.81
C TRP A 252 14.30 -15.74 12.47
N GLN A 253 13.30 -16.09 11.65
CA GLN A 253 13.06 -15.38 10.40
C GLN A 253 12.75 -13.91 10.64
N LYS A 254 11.91 -13.59 11.64
CA LYS A 254 11.62 -12.21 12.03
C LYS A 254 12.89 -11.45 12.42
N ALA A 255 13.75 -12.04 13.27
CA ALA A 255 15.01 -11.43 13.66
C ALA A 255 15.98 -11.25 12.48
N ALA A 256 16.11 -12.28 11.63
CA ALA A 256 16.98 -12.25 10.45
C ALA A 256 16.50 -11.24 9.38
N ALA A 257 15.20 -10.93 9.34
CA ALA A 257 14.62 -9.95 8.43
C ALA A 257 15.03 -8.52 8.78
N GLN A 258 15.29 -8.21 10.06
CA GLN A 258 15.53 -6.84 10.53
C GLN A 258 16.68 -6.13 9.81
N LYS A 259 17.74 -6.85 9.43
CA LYS A 259 18.87 -6.25 8.68
C LYS A 259 18.52 -5.74 7.28
N TRP A 260 17.38 -6.16 6.73
CA TRP A 260 16.90 -5.76 5.40
C TRP A 260 15.76 -4.73 5.47
N HIS A 261 15.36 -4.38 6.68
CA HIS A 261 14.19 -3.58 6.95
C HIS A 261 14.33 -2.14 6.42
N ASN A 262 15.43 -1.49 6.79
CA ASN A 262 15.76 -0.13 6.37
C ASN A 262 16.81 -0.12 5.26
N THR A 263 16.80 0.94 4.45
CA THR A 263 17.90 1.20 3.52
C THR A 263 19.22 1.37 4.30
N PRO A 264 20.34 0.86 3.78
CA PRO A 264 21.64 1.03 4.44
C PRO A 264 21.99 2.49 4.71
N THR A 265 22.67 2.75 5.82
CA THR A 265 23.24 4.07 6.15
C THR A 265 24.57 4.31 5.44
N GLU A 266 25.32 3.24 5.18
CA GLU A 266 26.62 3.29 4.51
C GLU A 266 26.49 3.19 2.99
N ALA A 267 27.12 4.12 2.27
CA ALA A 267 27.11 4.20 0.81
C ALA A 267 27.68 2.93 0.15
N THR A 268 28.74 2.36 0.73
CA THR A 268 29.35 1.11 0.24
C THR A 268 28.38 -0.05 0.34
N THR A 269 27.69 -0.22 1.47
CA THR A 269 26.69 -1.26 1.68
C THR A 269 25.51 -1.09 0.70
N PHE A 270 25.04 0.15 0.50
CA PHE A 270 24.00 0.45 -0.48
C PHE A 270 24.43 0.08 -1.91
N LEU A 271 25.64 0.47 -2.33
CA LEU A 271 26.17 0.17 -3.67
C LEU A 271 26.47 -1.33 -3.85
N GLU A 272 26.87 -2.04 -2.80
CA GLU A 272 26.99 -3.51 -2.83
C GLU A 272 25.64 -4.18 -3.07
N GLN A 273 24.58 -3.74 -2.39
CA GLN A 273 23.23 -4.28 -2.59
C GLN A 273 22.71 -3.97 -3.99
N MET A 274 22.92 -2.74 -4.48
CA MET A 274 22.62 -2.35 -5.86
C MET A 274 23.40 -3.21 -6.86
N GLY A 275 24.70 -3.42 -6.65
CA GLY A 275 25.53 -4.26 -7.50
C GLY A 275 25.11 -5.73 -7.51
N ARG A 276 24.66 -6.26 -6.36
CA ARG A 276 24.04 -7.59 -6.27
C ARG A 276 22.74 -7.66 -7.09
N SER A 277 21.90 -6.63 -6.99
CA SER A 277 20.68 -6.51 -7.81
C SER A 277 20.99 -6.57 -9.31
N LEU A 278 21.96 -5.79 -9.78
CA LEU A 278 22.38 -5.75 -11.20
C LEU A 278 22.97 -7.09 -11.69
N ARG A 279 23.68 -7.83 -10.84
CA ARG A 279 24.16 -9.17 -11.21
C ARG A 279 23.02 -10.17 -11.37
N ILE A 280 22.01 -10.08 -10.51
CA ILE A 280 20.84 -10.98 -10.57
C ILE A 280 19.96 -10.60 -11.76
N SER A 281 19.74 -9.30 -11.96
CA SER A 281 18.89 -8.71 -12.98
C SER A 281 19.71 -7.75 -13.86
N PRO A 282 20.48 -8.25 -14.84
CA PRO A 282 21.19 -7.40 -15.79
C PRO A 282 20.23 -6.48 -16.56
N LEU A 283 20.71 -5.28 -16.91
CA LEU A 283 19.89 -4.32 -17.65
C LEU A 283 19.41 -4.91 -19.00
N PRO A 284 18.13 -4.74 -19.35
CA PRO A 284 17.59 -5.28 -20.58
C PRO A 284 18.26 -4.69 -21.83
N THR A 285 18.46 -5.54 -22.82
CA THR A 285 19.07 -5.22 -24.12
C THR A 285 18.01 -5.25 -25.22
N ARG A 286 18.39 -4.89 -26.46
CA ARG A 286 17.50 -4.99 -27.62
C ARG A 286 16.96 -6.40 -27.86
N ASN A 287 17.66 -7.42 -27.33
CA ASN A 287 17.34 -8.83 -27.45
C ASN A 287 16.66 -9.38 -26.18
N THR A 288 16.34 -8.56 -25.18
CA THR A 288 15.67 -9.05 -23.97
C THR A 288 14.17 -9.17 -24.21
N GLY A 289 13.64 -10.39 -24.04
CA GLY A 289 12.21 -10.69 -24.13
C GLY A 289 11.53 -10.14 -25.39
N LEU A 290 10.40 -9.47 -25.25
CA LEU A 290 9.62 -8.97 -26.39
C LEU A 290 10.17 -7.68 -27.05
N ASN A 291 11.31 -7.14 -26.60
CA ASN A 291 11.89 -5.92 -27.16
C ASN A 291 11.99 -5.99 -28.69
N GLY A 292 11.45 -4.97 -29.38
CA GLY A 292 11.45 -4.90 -30.84
C GLY A 292 10.15 -5.37 -31.50
N THR A 293 9.25 -5.96 -30.73
CA THR A 293 7.91 -6.34 -31.20
C THR A 293 7.07 -5.09 -31.51
N PRO A 294 6.28 -5.05 -32.60
CA PRO A 294 5.32 -3.98 -32.83
C PRO A 294 4.31 -3.87 -31.68
N LEU A 295 4.00 -2.66 -31.19
CA LEU A 295 3.08 -2.46 -30.06
C LEU A 295 1.70 -3.09 -30.31
N LYS A 296 1.16 -2.94 -31.53
CA LYS A 296 -0.12 -3.55 -31.94
C LYS A 296 -0.17 -5.07 -31.84
N ALA A 297 0.98 -5.72 -31.73
CA ALA A 297 1.11 -7.17 -31.66
C ALA A 297 1.32 -7.66 -30.22
N LEU A 298 1.41 -6.75 -29.25
CA LEU A 298 1.55 -7.10 -27.84
C LEU A 298 0.20 -7.54 -27.26
N PRO A 299 0.23 -8.44 -26.27
CA PRO A 299 -0.93 -8.66 -25.44
C PRO A 299 -1.31 -7.40 -24.62
N PRO A 300 -2.60 -7.17 -24.33
CA PRO A 300 -3.08 -5.95 -23.67
C PRO A 300 -2.60 -5.76 -22.22
N TRP A 301 -2.11 -6.84 -21.58
CA TRP A 301 -1.55 -6.79 -20.23
C TRP A 301 -0.06 -6.43 -20.17
N VAL A 302 0.62 -6.33 -21.33
CA VAL A 302 2.06 -6.01 -21.39
C VAL A 302 2.24 -4.51 -21.50
N ILE A 303 3.05 -3.96 -20.59
CA ILE A 303 3.23 -2.51 -20.44
C ILE A 303 4.55 -2.09 -21.07
N ALA A 304 4.48 -1.06 -21.91
CA ALA A 304 5.64 -0.50 -22.60
C ALA A 304 6.30 0.62 -21.79
N GLN A 305 7.54 0.94 -22.14
CA GLN A 305 8.19 2.15 -21.65
C GLN A 305 7.37 3.41 -22.04
N PRO A 306 7.45 4.50 -21.27
CA PRO A 306 6.72 5.72 -21.57
C PRO A 306 7.07 6.29 -22.96
N GLY A 307 6.05 6.84 -23.63
CA GLY A 307 6.18 7.43 -24.95
C GLY A 307 6.40 6.45 -26.12
N ALA A 308 6.31 5.13 -25.90
CA ALA A 308 6.40 4.15 -26.98
C ALA A 308 5.22 4.28 -27.96
N LYS A 309 5.49 4.55 -29.25
CA LYS A 309 4.44 4.75 -30.29
C LYS A 309 4.28 3.62 -31.31
N LYS A 310 5.35 2.88 -31.61
CA LYS A 310 5.35 1.85 -32.68
C LYS A 310 5.98 0.54 -32.26
N ILE A 311 7.11 0.61 -31.57
CA ILE A 311 7.92 -0.54 -31.19
C ILE A 311 7.93 -0.66 -29.68
N TYR A 312 7.72 -1.89 -29.20
CA TYR A 312 7.82 -2.25 -27.80
C TYR A 312 9.25 -2.18 -27.31
N ARG A 313 9.39 -1.53 -26.16
CA ARG A 313 10.54 -1.65 -25.28
C ARG A 313 10.03 -1.80 -23.86
N TYR A 314 10.66 -2.68 -23.10
CA TYR A 314 10.44 -2.74 -21.67
C TYR A 314 10.78 -1.41 -21.00
N PRO A 315 10.05 -1.02 -19.93
CA PRO A 315 10.31 0.18 -19.16
C PRO A 315 11.77 0.36 -18.73
N SER A 316 12.48 -0.70 -18.34
CA SER A 316 13.90 -0.60 -17.92
C SER A 316 14.92 -0.56 -19.07
N TYR A 317 14.50 -0.64 -20.34
CA TYR A 317 15.41 -0.62 -21.49
C TYR A 317 16.08 0.74 -21.70
N GLY A 318 17.37 0.73 -22.04
CA GLY A 318 18.12 1.93 -22.43
C GLY A 318 18.93 2.59 -21.30
N GLN A 319 19.06 1.94 -20.14
CA GLN A 319 19.80 2.48 -18.99
C GLN A 319 21.32 2.23 -19.02
N ARG A 320 21.86 1.55 -20.04
CA ARG A 320 23.29 1.16 -20.10
C ARG A 320 24.24 2.36 -19.99
N LYS A 321 23.94 3.45 -20.71
CA LYS A 321 24.73 4.70 -20.63
C LYS A 321 24.67 5.37 -19.26
N SER A 322 23.64 5.11 -18.45
CA SER A 322 23.58 5.57 -17.06
C SER A 322 24.55 4.77 -16.20
N LEU A 323 24.50 3.43 -16.30
CA LEU A 323 25.40 2.53 -15.59
C LEU A 323 26.88 2.76 -15.92
N GLU A 324 27.22 2.97 -17.20
CA GLU A 324 28.60 3.28 -17.63
C GLU A 324 29.20 4.51 -16.93
N ARG A 325 28.38 5.48 -16.53
CA ARG A 325 28.86 6.65 -15.77
C ARG A 325 29.27 6.28 -14.35
N PHE A 326 28.59 5.31 -13.74
CA PHE A 326 28.85 4.87 -12.36
C PHE A 326 30.00 3.86 -12.25
N ALA A 327 30.51 3.36 -13.37
CA ALA A 327 31.70 2.49 -13.40
C ALA A 327 32.90 3.13 -12.69
N ARG A 328 33.04 4.47 -12.73
CA ARG A 328 34.11 5.20 -12.05
C ARG A 328 33.94 5.27 -10.53
N LEU A 329 32.77 4.96 -9.99
CA LEU A 329 32.57 4.72 -8.56
C LEU A 329 32.87 3.26 -8.19
N GLY A 330 33.12 2.38 -9.17
CA GLY A 330 33.26 0.94 -8.95
C GLY A 330 31.98 0.14 -9.20
N LEU A 331 30.86 0.78 -9.61
CA LEU A 331 29.59 0.11 -9.90
C LEU A 331 29.46 -0.25 -11.38
N THR A 332 29.37 -1.54 -11.69
CA THR A 332 29.25 -2.09 -13.05
C THR A 332 28.18 -3.18 -13.14
N GLU A 333 27.98 -3.77 -14.32
CA GLU A 333 27.12 -4.97 -14.48
C GLU A 333 27.62 -6.19 -13.68
N ARG A 334 28.91 -6.20 -13.30
CA ARG A 334 29.51 -7.23 -12.43
C ARG A 334 29.30 -6.94 -10.95
N GLY A 335 28.69 -5.81 -10.61
CA GLY A 335 28.42 -5.34 -9.26
C GLY A 335 29.35 -4.19 -8.85
N PHE A 336 29.46 -3.99 -7.53
CA PHE A 336 30.22 -2.90 -6.92
C PHE A 336 31.48 -3.41 -6.23
N HIS A 337 32.61 -2.76 -6.51
CA HIS A 337 33.88 -2.94 -5.80
C HIS A 337 34.53 -1.57 -5.58
N VAL A 338 35.03 -1.31 -4.37
CA VAL A 338 35.72 -0.04 -4.07
C VAL A 338 36.99 0.06 -4.92
N PRO A 339 37.23 1.16 -5.66
CA PRO A 339 38.45 1.31 -6.44
C PRO A 339 39.73 1.17 -5.59
N SER A 340 40.72 0.42 -6.08
CA SER A 340 41.95 0.12 -5.31
C SER A 340 42.81 1.33 -4.96
N ASN A 341 42.62 2.46 -5.65
CA ASN A 341 43.35 3.71 -5.44
C ASN A 341 42.56 4.76 -4.65
N TRP A 342 41.44 4.38 -4.01
CA TRP A 342 40.69 5.26 -3.12
C TRP A 342 41.17 5.12 -1.69
N GLY A 343 41.41 6.24 -1.03
CA GLY A 343 41.66 6.34 0.41
C GLY A 343 40.47 6.95 1.16
N GLU A 344 40.71 7.35 2.40
CA GLU A 344 39.69 7.90 3.32
C GLU A 344 38.90 9.05 2.72
N ALA A 345 39.57 10.07 2.16
CA ALA A 345 38.90 11.23 1.56
C ALA A 345 37.93 10.87 0.41
N GLN A 346 38.22 9.81 -0.36
CA GLN A 346 37.31 9.36 -1.43
C GLN A 346 36.11 8.59 -0.87
N LEU A 347 36.31 7.81 0.20
CA LEU A 347 35.22 7.09 0.88
C LEU A 347 34.29 8.04 1.62
N GLU A 348 34.82 9.05 2.29
CA GLU A 348 34.02 10.12 2.89
C GLU A 348 33.21 10.87 1.84
N ALA A 349 33.83 11.21 0.70
CA ALA A 349 33.11 11.85 -0.40
C ALA A 349 32.02 10.97 -1.02
N LEU A 350 32.21 9.65 -1.04
CA LEU A 350 31.19 8.69 -1.48
C LEU A 350 29.99 8.71 -0.52
N GLN A 351 30.26 8.70 0.79
CA GLN A 351 29.24 8.78 1.84
C GLN A 351 28.47 10.10 1.78
N ASP A 352 29.18 11.24 1.76
CA ASP A 352 28.58 12.57 1.64
C ASP A 352 27.69 12.70 0.39
N GLY A 353 28.08 12.03 -0.70
CA GLY A 353 27.35 12.03 -1.95
C GLY A 353 26.08 11.17 -1.89
N PHE A 354 26.16 10.02 -1.23
CA PHE A 354 25.01 9.17 -0.95
C PHE A 354 23.96 9.91 -0.10
N GLU A 355 24.36 10.53 1.00
CA GLU A 355 23.50 11.32 1.87
C GLU A 355 22.90 12.53 1.15
N LEU A 356 23.69 13.23 0.34
CA LEU A 356 23.18 14.30 -0.52
C LEU A 356 22.11 13.77 -1.50
N GLY A 357 22.29 12.56 -2.02
CA GLY A 357 21.30 11.87 -2.84
C GLY A 357 19.99 11.67 -2.09
N GLN A 358 20.05 11.11 -0.88
CA GLN A 358 18.89 10.91 0.00
C GLN A 358 18.15 12.22 0.25
N GLN A 359 18.86 13.26 0.71
CA GLN A 359 18.28 14.57 1.00
C GLN A 359 17.59 15.19 -0.22
N ARG A 360 18.18 15.05 -1.41
CA ARG A 360 17.59 15.59 -2.65
C ARG A 360 16.32 14.86 -3.08
N VAL A 361 16.27 13.54 -2.94
CA VAL A 361 15.05 12.77 -3.25
C VAL A 361 13.96 13.09 -2.23
N ALA A 362 14.30 13.13 -0.94
CA ALA A 362 13.37 13.48 0.14
C ALA A 362 12.74 14.85 -0.06
N ARG A 363 13.57 15.89 -0.30
CA ARG A 363 13.09 17.25 -0.57
C ARG A 363 12.23 17.34 -1.82
N ALA A 364 12.53 16.54 -2.85
CA ALA A 364 11.73 16.52 -4.06
C ALA A 364 10.37 15.83 -3.85
N ALA A 365 10.29 14.84 -2.96
CA ALA A 365 9.04 14.15 -2.63
C ALA A 365 8.01 15.09 -1.96
N THR A 366 8.48 16.08 -1.18
CA THR A 366 7.61 17.08 -0.54
C THR A 366 7.30 18.28 -1.45
N ALA A 367 7.90 18.35 -2.64
CA ALA A 367 7.75 19.45 -3.59
C ALA A 367 6.91 19.09 -4.82
N VAL A 368 6.08 18.02 -4.72
CA VAL A 368 5.11 17.69 -5.78
C VAL A 368 4.19 18.90 -5.97
N GLY A 369 4.24 19.50 -7.16
CA GLY A 369 3.56 20.75 -7.45
C GLY A 369 2.06 20.62 -7.26
N VAL A 370 1.52 21.48 -6.40
CA VAL A 370 0.09 21.70 -6.19
C VAL A 370 -0.24 23.15 -6.55
N SER A 371 -1.49 23.44 -6.87
CA SER A 371 -1.93 24.80 -7.18
C SER A 371 -3.42 24.98 -6.92
N SER A 372 -3.88 26.23 -6.92
CA SER A 372 -5.31 26.53 -6.82
C SER A 372 -6.13 25.88 -7.95
N SER A 373 -5.56 25.64 -9.14
CA SER A 373 -6.29 24.99 -10.25
C SER A 373 -6.57 23.50 -10.03
N THR A 374 -5.96 22.88 -9.03
CA THR A 374 -6.26 21.49 -8.62
C THR A 374 -6.84 21.42 -7.21
N HIS A 375 -7.28 22.57 -6.68
CA HIS A 375 -7.65 22.71 -5.27
C HIS A 375 -6.60 22.15 -4.31
N TYR A 376 -5.33 22.37 -4.68
CA TYR A 376 -4.15 21.93 -3.95
C TYR A 376 -4.00 20.41 -3.77
N TRP A 377 -4.84 19.61 -4.45
CA TRP A 377 -4.63 18.17 -4.55
C TRP A 377 -3.39 17.88 -5.40
N SER A 378 -2.57 16.95 -4.91
CA SER A 378 -1.41 16.45 -5.64
C SER A 378 -1.80 15.31 -6.60
N TYR A 379 -1.75 15.56 -7.90
CA TYR A 379 -2.04 14.54 -8.92
C TYR A 379 -0.76 13.86 -9.39
N LEU A 380 -0.47 12.67 -8.85
CA LEU A 380 0.56 11.78 -9.37
C LEU A 380 -0.06 10.84 -10.42
N ASN A 381 -0.42 11.40 -11.58
CA ASN A 381 -1.22 10.74 -12.62
C ASN A 381 -0.53 10.69 -14.00
N ASN A 382 0.72 11.15 -14.13
CA ASN A 382 1.47 11.16 -15.38
C ASN A 382 2.84 10.50 -15.22
N ASP A 383 3.21 9.62 -16.15
CA ASP A 383 4.48 8.86 -16.13
C ASP A 383 4.75 8.14 -14.79
N ILE A 384 3.69 7.72 -14.09
CA ILE A 384 3.74 6.94 -12.84
C ILE A 384 3.59 5.45 -13.15
N GLY A 385 4.24 4.60 -12.37
CA GLY A 385 4.23 3.15 -12.57
C GLY A 385 5.10 2.68 -13.73
N SER A 386 5.30 3.48 -14.78
CA SER A 386 6.29 3.28 -15.83
C SER A 386 7.02 4.60 -16.07
N TYR A 387 8.33 4.64 -15.83
CA TYR A 387 9.07 5.91 -15.74
C TYR A 387 10.04 6.11 -16.91
N PRO A 388 10.18 7.33 -17.45
CA PRO A 388 11.19 7.61 -18.47
C PRO A 388 12.61 7.32 -17.95
N ASN A 389 13.48 6.73 -18.77
CA ASN A 389 14.90 6.54 -18.43
C ASN A 389 15.73 7.82 -18.62
N SER A 390 15.25 8.90 -18.01
CA SER A 390 15.84 10.23 -17.96
C SER A 390 16.18 10.59 -16.52
N ALA A 391 16.89 11.71 -16.30
CA ALA A 391 17.08 12.20 -14.94
C ALA A 391 15.71 12.33 -14.24
N ALA A 392 14.77 13.10 -14.80
CA ALA A 392 13.46 13.34 -14.21
C ALA A 392 12.73 12.04 -13.82
N GLY A 393 12.68 11.05 -14.72
CA GLY A 393 12.05 9.76 -14.41
C GLY A 393 12.79 8.97 -13.33
N TYR A 394 14.12 9.00 -13.26
CA TYR A 394 14.84 8.40 -12.12
C TYR A 394 14.53 9.08 -10.78
N LEU A 395 14.30 10.41 -10.78
CA LEU A 395 13.87 11.10 -9.56
C LEU A 395 12.47 10.66 -9.16
N MET A 396 11.53 10.66 -10.10
CA MET A 396 10.15 10.28 -9.79
C MET A 396 10.05 8.83 -9.30
N ARG A 397 10.77 7.91 -9.94
CA ARG A 397 10.89 6.52 -9.50
C ARG A 397 11.45 6.41 -8.08
N ALA A 398 12.48 7.20 -7.75
CA ALA A 398 13.04 7.24 -6.40
C ALA A 398 12.06 7.83 -5.37
N ILE A 399 11.31 8.88 -5.74
CA ILE A 399 10.25 9.46 -4.90
C ILE A 399 9.17 8.42 -4.58
N VAL A 400 8.70 7.67 -5.59
CA VAL A 400 7.69 6.62 -5.40
C VAL A 400 8.19 5.50 -4.49
N VAL A 401 9.48 5.12 -4.59
CA VAL A 401 10.08 4.17 -3.65
C VAL A 401 10.00 4.68 -2.21
N LEU A 402 10.24 5.98 -1.96
CA LEU A 402 10.11 6.56 -0.61
C LEU A 402 8.65 6.66 -0.14
N ALA A 403 7.73 7.01 -1.04
CA ALA A 403 6.33 7.29 -0.70
C ALA A 403 5.48 6.02 -0.52
N GLY A 404 5.88 4.87 -1.08
CA GLY A 404 5.08 3.64 -0.97
C GLY A 404 5.69 2.40 -1.62
N GLY A 405 6.99 2.42 -1.94
CA GLY A 405 7.71 1.30 -2.57
C GLY A 405 7.44 1.14 -4.06
N SER A 406 6.17 1.12 -4.49
CA SER A 406 5.76 1.08 -5.90
C SER A 406 4.41 1.79 -6.11
N ALA A 407 4.07 2.04 -7.37
CA ALA A 407 2.78 2.59 -7.76
C ALA A 407 2.16 1.73 -8.86
N ASN A 408 0.82 1.68 -8.87
CA ASN A 408 0.07 1.26 -10.04
C ASN A 408 0.35 2.22 -11.21
N LEU A 409 0.05 1.77 -12.43
CA LEU A 409 -0.17 2.71 -13.53
C LEU A 409 -1.39 3.60 -13.21
N PRO A 410 -1.40 4.88 -13.61
CA PRO A 410 -2.57 5.76 -13.45
C PRO A 410 -3.87 5.16 -13.98
N GLU A 411 -3.82 4.42 -15.10
CA GLU A 411 -4.99 3.75 -15.66
C GLU A 411 -5.54 2.63 -14.77
N ASP A 412 -4.71 2.05 -13.89
CA ASP A 412 -5.13 1.09 -12.88
C ASP A 412 -5.57 1.80 -11.59
N ALA A 413 -4.77 2.77 -11.10
CA ALA A 413 -5.18 3.60 -9.97
C ALA A 413 -4.43 4.93 -9.89
N VAL A 414 -5.13 5.97 -9.43
CA VAL A 414 -4.57 7.28 -9.06
C VAL A 414 -4.76 7.52 -7.56
N TYR A 415 -3.73 8.08 -6.93
CA TYR A 415 -3.73 8.45 -5.52
C TYR A 415 -3.45 9.95 -5.43
N ALA A 416 -4.46 10.73 -5.06
CA ALA A 416 -4.32 12.16 -4.85
C ALA A 416 -4.29 12.46 -3.35
N GLN A 417 -3.32 13.27 -2.92
CA GLN A 417 -3.13 13.61 -1.51
C GLN A 417 -3.32 15.10 -1.30
N LEU A 418 -3.85 15.45 -0.13
CA LEU A 418 -3.95 16.81 0.35
C LEU A 418 -3.11 16.95 1.62
N ASN A 419 -2.13 17.86 1.60
CA ASN A 419 -1.20 18.06 2.73
C ASN A 419 -1.54 19.31 3.54
N GLU A 420 -2.23 20.27 2.93
CA GLU A 420 -2.54 21.57 3.49
C GLU A 420 -3.97 21.97 3.12
N TYR A 421 -4.61 22.70 4.02
CA TYR A 421 -5.80 23.48 3.72
C TYR A 421 -5.34 24.85 3.24
N VAL A 422 -5.97 25.38 2.20
CA VAL A 422 -5.73 26.75 1.75
C VAL A 422 -7.01 27.53 1.90
N ASP A 423 -6.95 28.60 2.67
CA ASP A 423 -8.10 29.47 2.95
C ASP A 423 -8.47 30.36 1.74
N PRO A 424 -9.60 31.08 1.79
CA PRO A 424 -10.01 31.99 0.72
C PRO A 424 -9.02 33.13 0.41
N ASP A 425 -8.15 33.49 1.36
CA ASP A 425 -7.12 34.52 1.19
C ASP A 425 -5.82 33.93 0.58
N GLY A 426 -5.76 32.61 0.38
CA GLY A 426 -4.63 31.90 -0.21
C GLY A 426 -3.56 31.51 0.80
N VAL A 427 -3.86 31.56 2.10
CA VAL A 427 -2.95 31.15 3.18
C VAL A 427 -3.05 29.64 3.37
N ALA A 428 -1.90 28.96 3.28
CA ALA A 428 -1.81 27.53 3.51
C ALA A 428 -1.58 27.22 5.00
N GLU A 429 -2.40 26.33 5.54
CA GLU A 429 -2.31 25.79 6.90
C GLU A 429 -2.17 24.26 6.85
N GLY A 430 -1.39 23.69 7.77
CA GLY A 430 -1.35 22.25 7.96
C GLY A 430 -2.73 21.70 8.35
N LEU A 431 -3.09 20.55 7.82
CA LEU A 431 -4.35 19.89 8.17
C LEU A 431 -4.26 19.26 9.56
N ASP A 432 -5.21 19.60 10.42
CA ASP A 432 -5.23 19.19 11.81
C ASP A 432 -6.60 18.63 12.19
N GLY A 433 -6.60 17.43 12.75
CA GLY A 433 -7.79 16.65 13.09
C GLY A 433 -8.60 17.19 14.27
N ASN A 434 -8.15 18.25 14.95
CA ASN A 434 -9.01 19.02 15.87
C ASN A 434 -10.05 19.87 15.12
N ASN A 435 -9.83 20.17 13.84
CA ASN A 435 -10.75 20.96 13.04
C ASN A 435 -11.79 20.09 12.32
N THR A 436 -12.89 20.72 11.91
CA THR A 436 -13.91 20.11 11.05
C THR A 436 -13.69 20.56 9.60
N TYR A 437 -13.70 19.60 8.68
CA TYR A 437 -13.62 19.85 7.25
C TYR A 437 -14.74 19.14 6.48
N THR A 438 -15.05 19.65 5.29
CA THR A 438 -16.01 19.04 4.35
C THR A 438 -15.44 18.92 2.95
N LEU A 439 -15.81 17.83 2.28
CA LEU A 439 -15.64 17.63 0.83
C LEU A 439 -17.02 17.35 0.23
N THR A 440 -17.49 18.22 -0.67
CA THR A 440 -18.79 18.06 -1.33
C THR A 440 -18.60 17.69 -2.79
N PHE A 441 -19.15 16.54 -3.18
CA PHE A 441 -19.17 16.05 -4.55
C PHE A 441 -20.53 16.32 -5.18
N THR A 442 -20.58 17.03 -6.30
CA THR A 442 -21.81 17.31 -7.04
C THR A 442 -22.12 16.24 -8.10
N PRO A 443 -23.39 16.02 -8.48
CA PRO A 443 -23.70 15.15 -9.60
C PRO A 443 -23.05 15.64 -10.91
N PRO A 444 -22.56 14.72 -11.78
CA PRO A 444 -22.08 15.12 -13.10
C PRO A 444 -23.24 15.68 -13.94
N VAL A 445 -22.95 16.70 -14.75
CA VAL A 445 -23.90 17.29 -15.71
C VAL A 445 -23.43 16.96 -17.13
N ASP A 446 -24.29 16.29 -17.90
CA ASP A 446 -23.98 15.91 -19.28
C ASP A 446 -23.67 17.13 -20.15
N GLY A 447 -22.55 17.08 -20.86
CA GLY A 447 -22.11 18.15 -21.76
C GLY A 447 -21.56 19.40 -21.05
N ALA A 448 -21.37 19.35 -19.72
CA ALA A 448 -20.71 20.43 -19.00
C ALA A 448 -19.28 20.69 -19.53
N PRO A 449 -18.81 21.94 -19.50
CA PRO A 449 -17.45 22.28 -19.92
C PRO A 449 -16.43 21.61 -19.00
N VAL A 450 -15.26 21.30 -19.56
CA VAL A 450 -14.09 20.85 -18.78
C VAL A 450 -13.16 22.05 -18.49
N PRO A 451 -12.48 22.11 -17.33
CA PRO A 451 -12.52 21.13 -16.23
C PRO A 451 -13.90 21.07 -15.55
N ALA A 452 -14.39 19.86 -15.32
CA ALA A 452 -15.51 19.68 -14.39
C ALA A 452 -14.94 19.72 -12.97
N ASP A 453 -15.53 20.59 -12.17
CA ASP A 453 -15.05 20.93 -10.84
C ASP A 453 -15.95 20.33 -9.77
N GLY A 454 -15.35 19.58 -8.84
CA GLY A 454 -16.02 19.07 -7.65
C GLY A 454 -17.12 18.05 -7.92
N ILE A 455 -17.26 17.55 -9.15
CA ILE A 455 -18.24 16.51 -9.46
C ILE A 455 -17.83 15.17 -8.87
N LEU A 456 -18.78 14.23 -8.79
CA LEU A 456 -18.50 12.83 -8.51
C LEU A 456 -17.39 12.31 -9.44
N PRO A 457 -16.39 11.60 -8.90
CA PRO A 457 -15.22 11.21 -9.67
C PRO A 457 -15.57 10.39 -10.92
N PRO A 458 -15.03 10.75 -12.09
CA PRO A 458 -15.32 10.05 -13.34
C PRO A 458 -14.66 8.66 -13.38
N MET A 459 -15.48 7.62 -13.48
CA MET A 459 -15.06 6.21 -13.49
C MET A 459 -15.43 5.52 -14.80
N VAL A 460 -14.68 4.49 -15.18
CA VAL A 460 -15.14 3.56 -16.21
C VAL A 460 -16.40 2.85 -15.73
N THR A 461 -17.48 2.90 -16.52
CA THR A 461 -18.76 2.26 -16.20
C THR A 461 -19.02 1.00 -17.05
N GLY A 462 -19.81 0.08 -16.48
CA GLY A 462 -20.35 -1.09 -17.17
C GLY A 462 -21.62 -0.75 -17.96
N PRO A 463 -22.15 -1.73 -18.73
CA PRO A 463 -23.41 -1.56 -19.47
C PRO A 463 -24.63 -1.23 -18.59
N ASN A 464 -24.57 -1.56 -17.30
CA ASN A 464 -25.59 -1.26 -16.28
C ASN A 464 -25.42 0.12 -15.64
N GLY A 465 -24.44 0.92 -16.06
CA GLY A 465 -24.13 2.23 -15.48
C GLY A 465 -23.26 2.20 -14.22
N ASN A 466 -23.02 1.03 -13.62
CA ASN A 466 -22.20 0.92 -12.41
C ASN A 466 -20.70 1.08 -12.72
N PRO A 467 -19.89 1.67 -11.82
CA PRO A 467 -18.45 1.70 -11.95
C PRO A 467 -17.84 0.29 -12.02
N LYS A 468 -16.89 0.07 -12.95
CA LYS A 468 -16.06 -1.15 -13.02
C LYS A 468 -14.88 -1.15 -12.05
N GLY A 469 -14.54 0.03 -11.53
CA GLY A 469 -13.60 0.22 -10.44
C GLY A 469 -14.32 0.82 -9.24
N PHE A 470 -13.62 1.68 -8.51
CA PHE A 470 -14.21 2.41 -7.37
C PHE A 470 -13.32 3.60 -6.99
N TRP A 471 -13.88 4.52 -6.23
CA TRP A 471 -13.12 5.54 -5.53
C TRP A 471 -13.49 5.60 -4.04
N SER A 472 -12.53 6.06 -3.23
CA SER A 472 -12.71 6.31 -1.80
C SER A 472 -11.82 7.46 -1.33
N ILE A 473 -12.31 8.22 -0.35
CA ILE A 473 -11.52 9.16 0.44
C ILE A 473 -11.16 8.51 1.78
N HIS A 474 -9.88 8.55 2.13
CA HIS A 474 -9.35 8.10 3.43
C HIS A 474 -8.91 9.30 4.26
N ALA A 475 -9.07 9.23 5.57
CA ALA A 475 -8.44 10.15 6.51
C ALA A 475 -7.36 9.42 7.30
N TYR A 476 -6.09 9.81 7.11
CA TYR A 476 -4.98 9.21 7.83
C TYR A 476 -4.43 10.12 8.93
N ALA A 477 -3.85 9.53 9.97
CA ALA A 477 -2.99 10.21 10.94
C ALA A 477 -1.55 10.29 10.40
N THR A 478 -0.89 11.43 10.60
CA THR A 478 0.47 11.69 10.11
C THR A 478 1.19 12.73 10.97
N ASP A 479 2.49 12.85 10.79
CA ASP A 479 3.31 13.98 11.22
C ASP A 479 4.35 14.27 10.12
N ALA A 480 5.34 15.13 10.39
CA ALA A 480 6.41 15.42 9.45
C ALA A 480 7.35 14.22 9.16
N SER A 481 7.60 13.34 10.13
CA SER A 481 8.49 12.17 9.96
C SER A 481 7.77 11.00 9.27
N GLN A 482 6.45 10.94 9.39
CA GLN A 482 5.56 9.95 8.80
C GLN A 482 4.80 10.48 7.57
N ALA A 483 5.08 11.71 7.13
CA ALA A 483 4.46 12.35 5.96
C ALA A 483 4.69 11.56 4.66
N ALA A 484 5.73 10.72 4.56
CA ALA A 484 5.86 9.85 3.40
C ALA A 484 4.92 8.63 3.45
N ALA A 485 4.41 8.27 4.62
CA ALA A 485 3.85 6.95 4.92
C ALA A 485 2.87 7.00 6.12
N PRO A 486 1.66 7.55 5.97
CA PRO A 486 0.73 7.80 7.08
C PRO A 486 0.01 6.53 7.55
N PHE A 487 -0.68 6.61 8.69
CA PHE A 487 -1.32 5.46 9.35
C PHE A 487 -2.84 5.61 9.45
N ILE A 488 -3.53 4.47 9.40
CA ILE A 488 -4.97 4.43 9.67
C ILE A 488 -5.21 4.74 11.14
N THR A 489 -6.10 5.69 11.42
CA THR A 489 -6.39 6.15 12.78
C THR A 489 -7.35 5.22 13.52
N GLN A 490 -7.09 4.99 14.82
CA GLN A 490 -8.04 4.31 15.71
C GLN A 490 -9.36 5.08 15.84
N ALA A 491 -9.35 6.41 15.68
CA ALA A 491 -10.57 7.23 15.72
C ALA A 491 -11.66 6.74 14.74
N SER A 492 -11.28 6.03 13.67
CA SER A 492 -12.22 5.42 12.72
C SER A 492 -13.30 4.53 13.36
N VAL A 493 -13.08 3.99 14.57
CA VAL A 493 -14.07 3.21 15.32
C VAL A 493 -15.21 4.05 15.90
N LEU A 494 -15.04 5.38 16.02
CA LEU A 494 -16.04 6.28 16.58
C LEU A 494 -17.29 6.38 15.70
N ASN A 495 -17.17 6.07 14.41
CA ASN A 495 -18.31 5.97 13.53
C ASN A 495 -18.83 4.52 13.48
N THR A 496 -19.96 4.29 14.15
CA THR A 496 -20.65 2.99 14.19
C THR A 496 -21.79 2.86 13.17
N ALA A 497 -22.01 3.83 12.27
CA ALA A 497 -23.11 3.80 11.29
C ALA A 497 -23.09 2.60 10.32
N TYR A 498 -21.95 1.93 10.24
CA TYR A 498 -21.74 0.76 9.40
C TYR A 498 -21.70 -0.56 10.17
N SER A 499 -21.86 -0.52 11.48
CA SER A 499 -21.76 -1.66 12.39
C SER A 499 -23.12 -1.99 13.00
N ASP A 500 -23.43 -3.28 13.14
CA ASP A 500 -24.70 -3.75 13.69
C ASP A 500 -24.45 -4.60 14.95
N ALA A 501 -25.32 -4.45 15.95
CA ALA A 501 -25.31 -5.26 17.18
C ALA A 501 -26.45 -6.28 17.14
N ASP A 502 -26.38 -7.20 16.20
CA ASP A 502 -27.45 -8.16 15.89
C ASP A 502 -27.10 -9.61 16.27
N LEU A 503 -25.88 -9.85 16.75
CA LEU A 503 -25.43 -11.17 17.20
C LEU A 503 -25.76 -11.39 18.68
N THR A 504 -26.01 -12.64 19.05
CA THR A 504 -26.43 -13.00 20.41
C THR A 504 -25.26 -13.04 21.39
N VAL A 505 -25.44 -12.43 22.57
CA VAL A 505 -24.64 -12.76 23.77
C VAL A 505 -25.31 -13.93 24.48
N THR A 506 -24.56 -15.01 24.67
CA THR A 506 -25.07 -16.29 25.19
C THR A 506 -24.93 -16.43 26.69
N ALA A 507 -23.99 -15.71 27.31
CA ALA A 507 -23.80 -15.68 28.76
C ALA A 507 -23.11 -14.38 29.18
N VAL A 508 -23.36 -13.96 30.42
CA VAL A 508 -22.60 -12.93 31.13
C VAL A 508 -22.12 -13.51 32.47
N ASP A 509 -20.95 -13.08 32.93
CA ASP A 509 -20.41 -13.42 34.25
C ASP A 509 -19.96 -12.15 34.94
N ALA A 510 -20.75 -11.68 35.90
CA ALA A 510 -20.52 -10.46 36.67
C ALA A 510 -19.37 -10.59 37.70
N VAL A 511 -18.91 -11.81 38.01
CA VAL A 511 -17.77 -12.02 38.91
C VAL A 511 -16.46 -11.93 38.13
N ALA A 512 -16.46 -12.43 36.89
CA ALA A 512 -15.30 -12.38 36.00
C ALA A 512 -15.28 -11.14 35.07
N ASP A 513 -16.35 -10.35 35.06
CA ASP A 513 -16.58 -9.24 34.11
C ASP A 513 -16.49 -9.68 32.65
N THR A 514 -17.07 -10.84 32.32
CA THR A 514 -17.00 -11.40 30.97
C THR A 514 -18.34 -11.52 30.28
N VAL A 515 -18.29 -11.42 28.95
CA VAL A 515 -19.38 -11.79 28.04
C VAL A 515 -18.97 -13.00 27.22
N THR A 516 -19.92 -13.88 26.93
CA THR A 516 -19.73 -15.02 26.01
C THR A 516 -20.59 -14.85 24.77
N VAL A 517 -19.98 -14.85 23.60
CA VAL A 517 -20.63 -14.55 22.33
C VAL A 517 -20.49 -15.66 21.32
N THR A 518 -21.43 -15.74 20.37
CA THR A 518 -21.27 -16.55 19.16
C THR A 518 -20.23 -15.91 18.22
N PRO A 519 -19.50 -16.69 17.39
CA PRO A 519 -18.61 -16.14 16.37
C PRO A 519 -19.35 -15.20 15.40
N SER A 520 -18.63 -14.20 14.88
CA SER A 520 -19.12 -13.30 13.84
C SER A 520 -18.61 -13.71 12.45
N ASP A 521 -19.38 -13.40 11.41
CA ASP A 521 -18.96 -13.63 10.01
C ASP A 521 -17.85 -12.67 9.55
N TRP A 522 -17.57 -11.60 10.31
CA TRP A 522 -16.47 -10.68 10.04
C TRP A 522 -15.08 -11.29 10.29
N GLY A 523 -15.02 -12.33 11.14
CA GLY A 523 -13.79 -13.05 11.44
C GLY A 523 -13.57 -13.29 12.93
N PRO A 524 -12.42 -13.90 13.27
CA PRO A 524 -12.09 -14.21 14.66
C PRO A 524 -11.85 -12.93 15.46
N LEU A 525 -12.29 -12.95 16.72
CA LEU A 525 -11.96 -11.90 17.67
C LEU A 525 -10.53 -12.09 18.19
N VAL A 526 -9.82 -10.98 18.34
CA VAL A 526 -8.51 -10.91 18.99
C VAL A 526 -8.57 -9.86 20.08
N GLN A 527 -7.59 -9.88 20.98
CA GLN A 527 -7.36 -8.74 21.87
C GLN A 527 -7.20 -7.48 20.99
N SER A 528 -7.81 -6.35 21.39
CA SER A 528 -8.00 -5.10 20.62
C SER A 528 -9.17 -5.07 19.63
N SER A 529 -9.87 -6.18 19.36
CA SER A 529 -11.04 -6.16 18.48
C SER A 529 -12.08 -5.16 19.01
N PRO A 530 -12.48 -4.15 18.22
CA PRO A 530 -13.53 -3.23 18.63
C PRO A 530 -14.90 -3.90 18.43
N VAL A 531 -15.75 -3.79 19.43
CA VAL A 531 -17.10 -4.38 19.48
C VAL A 531 -18.09 -3.35 20.00
N LEU A 532 -19.38 -3.54 19.74
CA LEU A 532 -20.44 -2.71 20.30
C LEU A 532 -21.59 -3.61 20.75
N PHE A 533 -22.41 -3.09 21.66
CA PHE A 533 -23.54 -3.80 22.25
C PHE A 533 -24.87 -3.13 21.92
N GLY A 534 -25.93 -3.92 21.85
CA GLY A 534 -27.25 -3.47 21.45
C GLY A 534 -27.95 -2.57 22.47
N SER A 535 -29.20 -2.22 22.18
CA SER A 535 -29.95 -1.23 22.95
C SER A 535 -30.16 -1.57 24.44
N THR A 536 -30.08 -2.85 24.81
CA THR A 536 -30.25 -3.33 26.19
C THR A 536 -28.96 -3.29 27.01
N ALA A 537 -27.82 -2.93 26.42
CA ALA A 537 -26.51 -2.95 27.08
C ALA A 537 -26.46 -2.20 28.43
N GLY A 538 -27.28 -1.15 28.60
CA GLY A 538 -27.36 -0.38 29.84
C GLY A 538 -27.76 -1.20 31.07
N SER A 539 -28.52 -2.28 30.93
CA SER A 539 -28.85 -3.17 32.08
C SER A 539 -27.69 -4.06 32.52
N TYR A 540 -26.61 -4.09 31.75
CA TYR A 540 -25.41 -4.90 31.98
C TYR A 540 -24.18 -4.04 32.34
N GLY A 541 -24.38 -2.76 32.66
CA GLY A 541 -23.30 -1.81 32.95
C GLY A 541 -22.55 -1.28 31.71
N LEU A 542 -23.01 -1.65 30.50
CA LEU A 542 -22.40 -1.31 29.22
C LEU A 542 -23.10 -0.13 28.53
N GLN A 543 -22.38 0.58 27.66
CA GLN A 543 -22.97 1.67 26.86
C GLN A 543 -23.53 1.14 25.52
N PRO A 544 -24.84 1.31 25.23
CA PRO A 544 -25.41 0.91 23.95
C PRO A 544 -24.76 1.61 22.76
N ASN A 545 -24.57 0.89 21.66
CA ASN A 545 -24.08 1.38 20.36
C ASN A 545 -22.77 2.18 20.43
N THR A 546 -21.99 1.98 21.49
CA THR A 546 -20.72 2.65 21.74
C THR A 546 -19.58 1.63 21.60
N PRO A 547 -18.48 1.97 20.92
CA PRO A 547 -17.33 1.09 20.80
C PRO A 547 -16.74 0.72 22.18
N HIS A 548 -16.54 -0.57 22.38
CA HIS A 548 -15.73 -1.19 23.42
C HIS A 548 -14.62 -2.00 22.74
N TYR A 549 -13.59 -2.39 23.48
CA TYR A 549 -12.48 -3.20 22.99
C TYR A 549 -12.38 -4.48 23.77
N VAL A 550 -12.17 -5.59 23.07
CA VAL A 550 -11.81 -6.88 23.67
C VAL A 550 -10.50 -6.71 24.45
N ALA A 551 -10.59 -6.74 25.79
CA ALA A 551 -9.51 -6.34 26.69
C ALA A 551 -8.51 -7.47 26.96
N SER A 552 -8.94 -8.72 26.87
CA SER A 552 -8.12 -9.91 27.07
C SER A 552 -8.10 -10.79 25.82
N VAL A 553 -7.12 -11.69 25.72
CA VAL A 553 -7.13 -12.72 24.66
C VAL A 553 -8.41 -13.54 24.80
N PRO A 554 -9.31 -13.55 23.80
CA PRO A 554 -10.56 -14.30 23.90
C PRO A 554 -10.33 -15.78 24.17
N THR A 555 -11.10 -16.34 25.10
CA THR A 555 -11.14 -17.79 25.31
C THR A 555 -12.07 -18.41 24.28
N GLU A 556 -11.51 -19.23 23.40
CA GLU A 556 -12.27 -19.96 22.37
C GLU A 556 -12.84 -21.26 22.94
N THR A 557 -14.14 -21.48 22.77
CA THR A 557 -14.73 -22.81 22.91
C THR A 557 -14.84 -23.44 21.52
N THR A 558 -14.42 -24.69 21.38
CA THR A 558 -14.48 -25.41 20.10
C THR A 558 -15.32 -26.68 20.20
N ALA A 559 -16.08 -26.97 19.15
CA ALA A 559 -16.73 -28.26 18.92
C ALA A 559 -16.34 -28.76 17.52
N ASP A 560 -15.86 -30.00 17.42
CA ASP A 560 -15.39 -30.60 16.17
C ASP A 560 -14.34 -29.76 15.41
N GLY A 561 -13.51 -29.02 16.15
CA GLY A 561 -12.47 -28.14 15.59
C GLY A 561 -12.97 -26.80 15.05
N ILE A 562 -14.25 -26.49 15.23
CA ILE A 562 -14.87 -25.21 14.88
C ILE A 562 -15.08 -24.40 16.15
N VAL A 563 -14.71 -23.12 16.14
CA VAL A 563 -14.98 -22.22 17.27
C VAL A 563 -16.49 -21.99 17.34
N THR A 564 -17.09 -22.25 18.49
CA THR A 564 -18.54 -22.10 18.74
C THR A 564 -18.86 -20.91 19.63
N SER A 565 -17.89 -20.42 20.41
CA SER A 565 -18.05 -19.20 21.18
C SER A 565 -16.71 -18.56 21.56
N TYR A 566 -16.77 -17.27 21.88
CA TYR A 566 -15.69 -16.49 22.46
C TYR A 566 -16.11 -15.93 23.82
N THR A 567 -15.29 -16.09 24.86
CA THR A 567 -15.48 -15.42 26.16
C THR A 567 -14.36 -14.41 26.41
N PHE A 568 -14.71 -13.17 26.75
CA PHE A 568 -13.74 -12.11 26.99
C PHE A 568 -14.27 -11.00 27.90
N GLN A 569 -13.34 -10.20 28.42
CA GLN A 569 -13.61 -8.93 29.10
C GLN A 569 -13.55 -7.77 28.10
N VAL A 570 -14.21 -6.65 28.41
CA VAL A 570 -14.17 -5.45 27.56
C VAL A 570 -13.63 -4.23 28.30
N SER A 571 -13.05 -3.29 27.55
CA SER A 571 -12.65 -1.97 28.02
C SER A 571 -13.25 -0.89 27.13
N THR A 572 -13.44 0.33 27.64
CA THR A 572 -13.88 1.48 26.84
C THR A 572 -12.75 2.14 26.05
N THR A 573 -11.50 1.86 26.39
CA THR A 573 -10.33 2.42 25.71
C THR A 573 -9.33 1.34 25.32
N TRP A 574 -8.58 1.61 24.26
CA TRP A 574 -7.43 0.83 23.85
C TRP A 574 -6.28 1.77 23.55
N GLN A 575 -5.18 1.62 24.29
CA GLN A 575 -3.97 2.40 24.12
C GLN A 575 -3.05 1.68 23.14
N GLN A 576 -3.04 2.10 21.88
CA GLN A 576 -2.03 1.62 20.92
C GLN A 576 -0.62 1.88 21.44
N GLU A 577 0.29 0.95 21.16
CA GLU A 577 1.72 1.16 21.38
C GLU A 577 2.18 2.43 20.65
N TRP A 578 2.87 3.30 21.39
CA TRP A 578 3.39 4.54 20.88
C TRP A 578 4.85 4.72 21.36
N LYS A 579 5.72 5.23 20.47
CA LYS A 579 7.07 5.66 20.81
C LYS A 579 7.23 7.15 20.52
N ALA A 580 7.56 7.94 21.54
CA ALA A 580 7.88 9.35 21.39
C ALA A 580 9.30 9.49 20.82
N THR A 581 9.43 9.48 19.49
CA THR A 581 10.72 9.71 18.81
C THR A 581 10.89 11.13 18.29
N ASP A 582 9.80 11.92 18.25
CA ASP A 582 9.73 13.29 17.72
C ASP A 582 8.82 14.16 18.61
N ALA A 583 8.77 15.48 18.36
CA ALA A 583 7.98 16.44 19.14
C ALA A 583 6.45 16.18 19.13
N HIS A 584 5.95 15.50 18.09
CA HIS A 584 4.55 15.11 17.93
C HIS A 584 4.45 13.72 17.31
N PRO A 585 4.43 12.65 18.12
CA PRO A 585 4.44 11.28 17.61
C PRO A 585 3.05 10.82 17.15
N VAL A 586 3.00 10.06 16.06
CA VAL A 586 1.78 9.39 15.56
C VAL A 586 1.70 7.96 16.09
N PRO A 587 0.57 7.53 16.70
CA PRO A 587 0.33 6.12 16.99
C PRO A 587 0.38 5.27 15.71
N ILE A 588 1.22 4.23 15.71
CA ILE A 588 1.42 3.37 14.54
C ILE A 588 0.40 2.23 14.57
N GLN A 589 -0.24 1.97 13.42
CA GLN A 589 -1.14 0.83 13.27
C GLN A 589 -0.43 -0.50 13.57
N GLY A 590 -1.11 -1.40 14.28
CA GLY A 590 -0.51 -2.66 14.69
C GLY A 590 -1.38 -3.46 15.63
N THR A 591 -0.96 -4.69 15.91
CA THR A 591 -1.68 -5.62 16.80
C THR A 591 -1.30 -5.47 18.28
N GLY A 592 -0.42 -4.53 18.62
CA GLY A 592 0.03 -4.26 19.98
C GLY A 592 -0.79 -3.17 20.67
N GLY A 593 -0.47 -2.92 21.94
CA GLY A 593 -1.18 -1.98 22.80
C GLY A 593 -1.78 -2.65 24.02
N GLU A 594 -2.43 -1.88 24.85
CA GLU A 594 -3.04 -2.33 26.10
C GLU A 594 -4.46 -1.79 26.24
N PRO A 595 -5.39 -2.55 26.82
CA PRO A 595 -6.72 -2.02 27.16
C PRO A 595 -6.61 -1.00 28.29
N GLY A 596 -7.62 -0.14 28.42
CA GLY A 596 -7.87 0.58 29.67
C GLY A 596 -8.42 -0.35 30.76
N ASP A 597 -9.04 0.25 31.77
CA ASP A 597 -9.72 -0.51 32.83
C ASP A 597 -10.83 -1.40 32.23
N VAL A 598 -10.98 -2.59 32.80
CA VAL A 598 -12.08 -3.50 32.45
C VAL A 598 -13.40 -2.88 32.91
N VAL A 599 -14.41 -2.93 32.04
CA VAL A 599 -15.77 -2.49 32.37
C VAL A 599 -16.43 -3.58 33.21
N PRO A 600 -16.91 -3.26 34.44
CA PRO A 600 -17.68 -4.21 35.23
C PRO A 600 -18.96 -4.63 34.49
N ILE A 601 -19.27 -5.92 34.52
CA ILE A 601 -20.49 -6.46 33.90
C ILE A 601 -21.55 -6.68 34.98
N ASP A 602 -22.70 -6.04 34.85
CA ASP A 602 -23.86 -6.32 35.70
C ASP A 602 -24.62 -7.55 35.19
N ASP A 603 -25.15 -8.36 36.10
CA ASP A 603 -26.10 -9.43 35.78
C ASP A 603 -27.49 -9.03 36.32
N PRO A 604 -28.46 -8.70 35.44
CA PRO A 604 -29.81 -8.33 35.87
C PRO A 604 -30.59 -9.51 36.50
N GLY A 605 -30.08 -10.74 36.43
CA GLY A 605 -30.66 -11.93 37.06
C GLY A 605 -31.75 -12.62 36.25
N ASP A 606 -32.06 -12.11 35.06
CA ASP A 606 -32.99 -12.68 34.08
C ASP A 606 -32.23 -13.45 32.97
N ALA A 607 -32.96 -14.06 32.02
CA ALA A 607 -32.34 -14.60 30.81
C ALA A 607 -31.56 -13.51 30.06
N VAL A 608 -30.38 -13.84 29.53
CA VAL A 608 -29.53 -12.86 28.82
C VAL A 608 -30.27 -12.26 27.63
N ASP A 609 -30.59 -10.97 27.73
CA ASP A 609 -31.17 -10.13 26.69
C ASP A 609 -30.14 -9.07 26.28
N LEU A 610 -29.08 -9.53 25.64
CA LEU A 610 -28.00 -8.67 25.16
C LEU A 610 -27.56 -9.13 23.77
N THR A 611 -27.39 -8.17 22.88
CA THR A 611 -26.80 -8.38 21.57
C THR A 611 -25.48 -7.64 21.45
N TRP A 612 -24.65 -8.09 20.52
CA TRP A 612 -23.34 -7.52 20.25
C TRP A 612 -23.03 -7.57 18.76
N GLY A 613 -21.96 -6.90 18.35
CA GLY A 613 -21.36 -7.11 17.04
C GLY A 613 -19.99 -6.44 16.91
N PRO A 614 -19.20 -6.82 15.91
CA PRO A 614 -17.92 -6.18 15.63
C PRO A 614 -18.13 -4.76 15.09
N VAL A 615 -17.29 -3.82 15.54
CA VAL A 615 -17.23 -2.48 14.94
C VAL A 615 -16.47 -2.58 13.62
N GLN A 616 -17.09 -2.10 12.55
CA GLN A 616 -16.49 -1.89 11.24
C GLN A 616 -15.88 -0.47 11.19
N PRO A 617 -14.55 -0.32 11.32
CA PRO A 617 -13.95 1.00 11.45
C PRO A 617 -14.09 1.80 10.15
N VAL A 618 -14.66 3.00 10.22
CA VAL A 618 -14.90 3.86 9.05
C VAL A 618 -13.65 4.69 8.78
N SER A 619 -12.65 4.07 8.16
CA SER A 619 -11.39 4.72 7.76
C SER A 619 -11.48 5.37 6.37
N GLN A 620 -12.57 5.09 5.65
CA GLN A 620 -12.78 5.44 4.27
C GLN A 620 -14.26 5.52 3.94
N LEU A 621 -14.60 6.40 3.01
CA LEU A 621 -15.94 6.51 2.44
C LEU A 621 -15.83 6.75 0.93
N GLY A 622 -16.82 6.33 0.16
CA GLY A 622 -16.89 6.73 -1.25
C GLY A 622 -17.91 5.97 -2.08
N SER A 623 -17.54 5.70 -3.33
CA SER A 623 -18.43 5.13 -4.35
C SER A 623 -19.15 3.85 -3.94
N GLN A 624 -18.55 3.02 -3.08
CA GLN A 624 -19.17 1.77 -2.63
C GLN A 624 -20.34 2.04 -1.67
N GLN A 625 -20.18 2.99 -0.74
CA GLN A 625 -21.26 3.43 0.15
C GLN A 625 -22.36 4.20 -0.61
N ILE A 626 -22.01 4.89 -1.69
CA ILE A 626 -23.00 5.51 -2.60
C ILE A 626 -23.79 4.41 -3.33
N THR A 627 -23.11 3.44 -3.93
CA THR A 627 -23.76 2.38 -4.74
C THR A 627 -24.65 1.47 -3.87
N SER A 628 -24.30 1.27 -2.61
CA SER A 628 -25.13 0.56 -1.63
C SER A 628 -26.24 1.41 -1.01
N GLY A 629 -26.32 2.71 -1.34
CA GLY A 629 -27.32 3.63 -0.80
C GLY A 629 -27.12 3.99 0.68
N ARG A 630 -25.96 3.67 1.27
CA ARG A 630 -25.66 3.97 2.67
C ARG A 630 -25.13 5.39 2.88
N LEU A 631 -24.49 5.97 1.88
CA LEU A 631 -24.01 7.35 1.95
C LEU A 631 -25.16 8.31 1.64
N ALA A 632 -25.50 9.17 2.60
CA ALA A 632 -26.63 10.09 2.48
C ALA A 632 -26.35 11.19 1.43
N THR A 633 -27.34 11.45 0.58
CA THR A 633 -27.32 12.51 -0.43
C THR A 633 -28.06 13.74 0.06
N ASN A 634 -27.54 14.92 -0.28
CA ASN A 634 -28.22 16.19 -0.10
C ASN A 634 -29.45 16.29 -1.04
N PRO A 635 -30.39 17.22 -0.80
CA PRO A 635 -31.57 17.39 -1.65
C PRO A 635 -31.29 17.69 -3.12
N ASP A 636 -30.11 18.26 -3.44
CA ASP A 636 -29.64 18.55 -4.80
C ASP A 636 -28.91 17.36 -5.45
N GLY A 637 -28.84 16.21 -4.77
CA GLY A 637 -28.14 15.01 -5.19
C GLY A 637 -26.64 15.02 -4.91
N SER A 638 -26.09 16.10 -4.37
CA SER A 638 -24.69 16.14 -3.96
C SER A 638 -24.42 15.26 -2.73
N VAL A 639 -23.16 14.93 -2.51
CA VAL A 639 -22.69 14.11 -1.39
C VAL A 639 -21.63 14.91 -0.64
N THR A 640 -21.87 15.19 0.64
CA THR A 640 -20.88 15.83 1.52
C THR A 640 -20.29 14.80 2.46
N ILE A 641 -18.96 14.68 2.45
CA ILE A 641 -18.19 13.89 3.42
C ILE A 641 -17.59 14.84 4.46
N TRP A 642 -17.82 14.52 5.72
CA TRP A 642 -17.34 15.30 6.87
C TRP A 642 -16.09 14.64 7.45
N ILE A 643 -15.01 15.38 7.61
CA ILE A 643 -13.77 14.92 8.22
C ILE A 643 -13.60 15.71 9.52
N ALA A 644 -13.86 15.07 10.67
CA ALA A 644 -14.05 15.79 11.93
C ALA A 644 -13.75 14.91 13.16
N PRO A 645 -13.38 15.50 14.32
CA PRO A 645 -13.04 14.75 15.53
C PRO A 645 -14.27 14.15 16.23
N THR A 646 -15.42 14.80 16.09
CA THR A 646 -16.73 14.36 16.58
C THR A 646 -17.73 14.50 15.45
N LEU A 647 -18.84 13.76 15.51
CA LEU A 647 -19.92 13.89 14.55
C LEU A 647 -20.44 15.35 14.56
N PRO A 648 -20.32 16.10 13.44
CA PRO A 648 -20.80 17.48 13.41
C PRO A 648 -22.33 17.55 13.49
N ASP A 649 -22.85 18.64 14.09
CA ASP A 649 -24.29 18.85 14.20
C ASP A 649 -24.97 18.85 12.83
N GLY A 650 -25.99 18.01 12.67
CA GLY A 650 -26.75 17.87 11.42
C GLY A 650 -26.04 17.05 10.32
N ALA A 651 -24.80 16.61 10.53
CA ALA A 651 -24.12 15.71 9.61
C ALA A 651 -24.69 14.28 9.74
N PRO A 652 -24.98 13.57 8.63
CA PRO A 652 -25.31 12.16 8.68
C PRO A 652 -24.12 11.35 9.19
N MET A 653 -24.34 10.47 10.18
CA MET A 653 -23.28 9.61 10.71
C MET A 653 -22.64 8.74 9.60
N THR A 654 -23.43 8.34 8.60
CA THR A 654 -22.96 7.60 7.41
C THR A 654 -21.95 8.36 6.55
N ASN A 655 -21.87 9.68 6.68
CA ASN A 655 -21.04 10.57 5.88
C ASN A 655 -19.81 11.10 6.64
N TRP A 656 -19.57 10.61 7.85
CA TRP A 656 -18.52 11.11 8.74
C TRP A 656 -17.28 10.20 8.72
N LEU A 657 -16.11 10.79 8.48
CA LEU A 657 -14.79 10.22 8.69
C LEU A 657 -14.20 10.80 9.98
N PRO A 658 -14.12 10.00 11.06
CA PRO A 658 -13.53 10.45 12.31
C PRO A 658 -12.04 10.75 12.18
N THR A 659 -11.56 11.79 12.87
CA THR A 659 -10.15 12.17 12.94
C THR A 659 -9.57 11.99 14.33
N PRO A 660 -8.25 11.72 14.47
CA PRO A 660 -7.59 11.90 15.75
C PRO A 660 -7.68 13.37 16.17
N SER A 661 -7.77 13.63 17.47
CA SER A 661 -7.81 14.97 18.03
C SER A 661 -7.14 14.99 19.40
N THR A 662 -6.81 16.18 19.88
CA THR A 662 -6.23 16.37 21.21
C THR A 662 -7.18 15.82 22.27
N ALA A 663 -8.48 16.13 22.18
CA ALA A 663 -9.50 15.62 23.10
C ALA A 663 -9.62 14.09 23.04
N TYR A 664 -9.60 13.50 21.83
CA TYR A 664 -9.63 12.04 21.68
C TYR A 664 -8.37 11.40 22.28
N ASN A 665 -7.19 11.90 21.96
CA ASN A 665 -5.92 11.37 22.47
C ASN A 665 -5.84 11.52 23.99
N GLU A 666 -6.28 12.65 24.56
CA GLU A 666 -6.38 12.84 26.01
C GLU A 666 -7.32 11.85 26.67
N SER A 667 -8.45 11.53 26.03
CA SER A 667 -9.41 10.55 26.56
C SER A 667 -8.83 9.13 26.63
N VAL A 668 -7.89 8.79 25.74
CA VAL A 668 -7.28 7.45 25.67
C VAL A 668 -5.99 7.36 26.49
N TYR A 669 -5.15 8.41 26.45
CA TYR A 669 -3.79 8.43 27.00
C TYR A 669 -3.59 9.41 28.17
N GLY A 670 -4.67 10.04 28.66
CA GLY A 670 -4.59 11.09 29.68
C GLY A 670 -3.79 12.30 29.21
N ALA A 671 -3.15 13.01 30.15
CA ALA A 671 -2.37 14.21 29.84
C ALA A 671 -1.25 13.99 28.81
N THR A 672 -0.72 12.77 28.68
CA THR A 672 0.30 12.45 27.67
C THR A 672 -0.23 12.52 26.24
N GLY A 673 -1.54 12.29 26.04
CA GLY A 673 -2.21 12.41 24.75
C GLY A 673 -2.16 13.81 24.14
N THR A 674 -1.99 14.87 24.95
CA THR A 674 -1.80 16.26 24.49
C THR A 674 -0.58 16.43 23.57
N SER A 675 0.43 15.57 23.73
CA SER A 675 1.68 15.64 22.98
C SER A 675 1.64 14.90 21.65
N MET A 676 0.63 14.05 21.43
CA MET A 676 0.50 13.26 20.20
C MET A 676 0.13 14.12 19.00
N ALA A 677 0.56 13.69 17.82
CA ALA A 677 0.19 14.35 16.58
C ALA A 677 -1.31 14.23 16.30
N THR A 678 -1.92 15.36 15.97
CA THR A 678 -3.29 15.47 15.46
C THR A 678 -3.31 15.78 13.97
N SER A 679 -2.15 15.90 13.32
CA SER A 679 -2.11 16.18 11.89
C SER A 679 -2.72 15.04 11.09
N ILE A 680 -3.55 15.41 10.11
CA ILE A 680 -4.25 14.47 9.25
C ILE A 680 -3.83 14.63 7.80
N ARG A 681 -4.09 13.60 7.01
CA ARG A 681 -3.94 13.65 5.56
C ARG A 681 -5.09 12.94 4.85
N PRO A 682 -6.00 13.71 4.25
CA PRO A 682 -6.97 13.19 3.31
C PRO A 682 -6.28 12.64 2.06
N MET A 683 -6.68 11.45 1.63
CA MET A 683 -6.18 10.84 0.40
C MET A 683 -7.33 10.26 -0.42
N MET A 684 -7.45 10.75 -1.64
CA MET A 684 -8.38 10.23 -2.62
C MET A 684 -7.73 9.10 -3.40
N ARG A 685 -8.42 7.96 -3.48
CA ARG A 685 -8.00 6.79 -4.26
C ARG A 685 -9.03 6.53 -5.34
N MET A 686 -8.61 6.48 -6.59
CA MET A 686 -9.46 6.15 -7.72
C MET A 686 -8.88 4.94 -8.44
N TYR A 687 -9.57 3.81 -8.38
CA TYR A 687 -9.22 2.58 -9.07
C TYR A 687 -10.02 2.44 -10.35
N TYR A 688 -9.34 2.26 -11.49
CA TYR A 688 -9.92 2.27 -12.84
C TYR A 688 -10.69 3.56 -13.20
N PRO A 689 -10.05 4.73 -13.10
CA PRO A 689 -10.65 6.00 -13.51
C PRO A 689 -10.99 6.02 -15.00
N SER A 690 -11.89 6.91 -15.41
CA SER A 690 -12.17 7.16 -16.83
C SER A 690 -10.88 7.46 -17.61
N PRO A 691 -10.74 6.97 -18.86
CA PRO A 691 -9.63 7.32 -19.72
C PRO A 691 -9.51 8.83 -19.92
N GLY A 692 -8.27 9.31 -20.13
CA GLY A 692 -8.01 10.69 -20.49
C GLY A 692 -8.85 11.15 -21.68
N SER A 693 -9.44 12.34 -21.58
CA SER A 693 -10.31 12.92 -22.60
C SER A 693 -10.12 14.43 -22.66
N ASP A 694 -10.21 14.99 -23.87
CA ASP A 694 -10.16 16.44 -24.11
C ASP A 694 -11.53 17.11 -23.87
N THR A 695 -12.61 16.34 -23.88
CA THR A 695 -14.00 16.85 -23.87
C THR A 695 -14.86 16.24 -22.78
N GLN A 696 -14.32 15.31 -22.00
CA GLN A 696 -15.02 14.66 -20.90
C GLN A 696 -14.13 14.70 -19.65
N PRO A 697 -14.71 14.81 -18.45
CA PRO A 697 -13.93 14.84 -17.22
C PRO A 697 -13.14 13.54 -17.00
N SER A 698 -11.86 13.69 -16.69
CA SER A 698 -10.97 12.58 -16.36
C SER A 698 -9.85 13.07 -15.44
N ILE A 699 -9.55 12.28 -14.40
CA ILE A 699 -8.35 12.52 -13.59
C ILE A 699 -7.06 12.16 -14.35
N LEU A 700 -7.16 11.36 -15.42
CA LEU A 700 -6.02 11.03 -16.27
C LEU A 700 -5.74 12.15 -17.29
N PRO A 701 -4.46 12.40 -17.64
CA PRO A 701 -4.09 13.42 -18.61
C PRO A 701 -4.77 13.24 -19.97
N PRO A 702 -5.15 14.34 -20.65
CA PRO A 702 -5.79 14.27 -21.96
C PRO A 702 -4.85 13.74 -23.06
N PRO A 703 -5.36 13.02 -24.08
CA PRO A 703 -4.53 12.41 -25.13
C PRO A 703 -3.78 13.43 -25.99
N SER A 704 -4.34 14.63 -26.16
CA SER A 704 -3.71 15.73 -26.91
C SER A 704 -2.45 16.28 -26.23
N GLY A 705 -2.24 15.96 -24.95
CA GLY A 705 -1.20 16.57 -24.13
C GLY A 705 -1.52 18.01 -23.70
N ALA A 706 -2.77 18.45 -23.81
CA ALA A 706 -3.22 19.73 -23.25
C ALA A 706 -2.88 19.81 -21.75
N SER A 707 -2.38 20.97 -21.31
CA SER A 707 -1.89 21.18 -19.93
C SER A 707 -3.01 21.35 -18.90
N THR A 708 -4.27 21.26 -19.30
CA THR A 708 -5.43 21.48 -18.44
C THR A 708 -5.97 20.15 -17.94
N ALA A 709 -6.01 19.96 -16.61
CA ALA A 709 -6.83 18.90 -16.02
C ALA A 709 -8.27 19.05 -16.52
N THR A 710 -8.93 17.96 -16.89
CA THR A 710 -10.35 17.98 -17.32
C THR A 710 -11.31 17.61 -16.19
N TYR A 711 -10.77 17.17 -15.06
CA TYR A 711 -11.46 16.96 -13.81
C TYR A 711 -10.65 17.55 -12.67
N VAL A 712 -11.31 18.24 -11.75
CA VAL A 712 -10.73 18.79 -10.53
C VAL A 712 -11.51 18.24 -9.34
N LEU A 713 -10.77 17.66 -8.38
CA LEU A 713 -11.34 17.19 -7.11
C LEU A 713 -11.94 18.38 -6.34
N PRO A 714 -13.00 18.17 -5.54
CA PRO A 714 -13.60 19.24 -4.77
C PRO A 714 -12.60 19.89 -3.82
N GLN A 715 -12.77 21.19 -3.61
CA GLN A 715 -12.02 21.93 -2.62
C GLN A 715 -12.40 21.44 -1.21
N LEU A 716 -11.39 21.25 -0.35
CA LEU A 716 -11.62 21.03 1.07
C LEU A 716 -12.05 22.35 1.72
N ALA A 717 -13.20 22.37 2.38
CA ALA A 717 -13.66 23.53 3.14
C ALA A 717 -13.50 23.27 4.65
N LYS A 718 -12.96 24.23 5.39
CA LYS A 718 -12.91 24.22 6.86
C LYS A 718 -14.22 24.80 7.40
N VAL A 719 -14.83 24.15 8.38
CA VAL A 719 -16.10 24.58 9.01
C VAL A 719 -15.80 25.14 10.39
N GLY A 720 -16.27 26.37 10.65
CA GLY A 720 -16.03 27.09 11.90
C GLY A 720 -15.56 28.51 11.62
#